data_AF-A0A537X631-F1
#
_entry.id   AF-A0A537X631-F1
#
_cell.length_a   1.000
_cell.length_b   1.000
_cell.length_c   1.000
_cell.angle_alpha   90.00
_cell.angle_beta   90.00
_cell.angle_gamma   90.00
#
_symmetry.space_group_name_H-M   'P 1'
#
loop_
_entity.id
_entity.type
_entity.pdbx_description
1 polymer ?
#
loop_
_entity_poly.entity_id
_entity_poly.type
_entity_poly.pdbx_seq_one_letter_code
_entity_poly.pdbx_strand_id
1 'polypeptide(L)'
;VRTVKVLSFEKHPNADKLLLVDIDLGNGETRRVVCGASNFSVGDIVPWAPPAAELPGGFKLERRKIRGEVSDGMLCAPDELGLSDDHRGIMILPPDSPLGEDIRTVLGLDDIVFDLEITPNRPDAMSIAGVARDLAAALGVPFSLPRPAAPSVIDLAAATLVVEAPDRCPRYVARTGRVAVAPSPGWMAQRLTKAGMRPISNVVDVTNYVMLERGQPLHAFDLARLGGRGIVVRLAAEGEKIITLDGAERTLTAAELLICDANRVPQAVAGVMGAGDSEVSDVTTELLLESAYFTGDGILRTSKRLGLRTESSARFERGVDPNGTAIAADRAWELFAEVASSQAAAGTLDAYPAPIEAIRVSLRTARVNDVLGTDLDTATIRGHLEPLGFTVPEGVHADGHGGVVEYVVPTYRPDCEREIDLIEEVARHHGYNNIARTLPRMKEPSGGLTPVQLGRRAVRDALLGTGLSEAYTFSLVAPADLAAAGLPPEGIELENPLRAEESLLRPAVLPGLLRAAAFNAGHGLPDVGLFEIGHAAPRAQPARRRPRRRRPVRDRGRSAGAGRLAAAARRRRRVRPRAGGARRRRRRGGGGGGRDRPRRPRPHRPGRAGGGARGQPLADSRSHPEGAALGHAVPLPSVDHRPGLRPRRTGPGRRRPAHAQHDRRRPARGRAPLRRLPVRGPRAQQEEPGLRPALPGPRPHPHRRGGRRAAPAADRRHGQGTRRRPAGLSQKGKHSALRPPAPADLRRGRPAGRRVPRPLAGLLR
;
A
#
# COMPACT_ATOMS: atom_id res chain seq x y z
N VAL A 1 -20.19 7.65 30.08
CA VAL A 1 -20.12 9.13 30.12
C VAL A 1 -21.09 9.65 29.09
N ARG A 2 -21.82 10.74 29.35
CA ARG A 2 -22.86 11.28 28.46
C ARG A 2 -22.68 12.76 28.19
N THR A 3 -23.22 13.25 27.08
CA THR A 3 -23.29 14.69 26.79
C THR A 3 -24.35 15.38 27.65
N VAL A 4 -24.01 16.55 28.19
CA VAL A 4 -24.92 17.42 28.96
C VAL A 4 -24.68 18.88 28.59
N LYS A 5 -25.65 19.75 28.86
CA LYS A 5 -25.55 21.19 28.58
C LYS A 5 -25.40 21.99 29.86
N VAL A 6 -24.48 22.96 29.89
CA VAL A 6 -24.34 23.90 31.02
C VAL A 6 -25.50 24.90 31.01
N LEU A 7 -26.28 24.94 32.09
CA LEU A 7 -27.40 25.88 32.28
C LEU A 7 -27.00 27.15 33.04
N SER A 8 -26.28 26.96 34.15
CA SER A 8 -25.84 28.04 35.03
C SER A 8 -24.64 27.58 35.85
N PHE A 9 -23.83 28.53 36.33
CA PHE A 9 -22.81 28.24 37.31
C PHE A 9 -22.59 29.40 38.26
N GLU A 10 -22.24 29.07 39.51
CA GLU A 10 -21.96 30.03 40.58
C GLU A 10 -20.68 29.63 41.33
N LYS A 11 -20.05 30.58 42.04
CA LYS A 11 -18.89 30.28 42.88
C LYS A 11 -19.30 29.39 44.05
N HIS A 12 -18.51 28.37 44.34
CA HIS A 12 -18.78 27.49 45.48
C HIS A 12 -18.63 28.27 46.80
N PRO A 13 -19.62 28.24 47.71
CA PRO A 13 -19.63 29.07 48.93
C PRO A 13 -18.48 28.82 49.91
N ASN A 14 -17.76 27.70 49.77
CA ASN A 14 -16.73 27.23 50.70
C ASN A 14 -15.38 26.94 50.01
N ALA A 15 -15.19 27.36 48.75
CA ALA A 15 -13.97 27.07 47.97
C ALA A 15 -13.76 28.02 46.78
N ASP A 16 -12.76 28.91 46.87
CA ASP A 16 -12.50 29.97 45.87
C ASP A 16 -12.20 29.50 44.45
N LYS A 17 -11.74 28.25 44.29
CA LYS A 17 -11.35 27.64 43.01
C LYS A 17 -12.36 26.63 42.46
N LEU A 18 -13.55 26.54 43.05
CA LEU A 18 -14.60 25.60 42.60
C LEU A 18 -15.86 26.36 42.18
N LEU A 19 -16.53 25.81 41.18
CA LEU A 19 -17.83 26.26 40.68
C LEU A 19 -18.88 25.19 41.00
N LEU A 20 -20.08 25.63 41.35
CA LEU A 20 -21.28 24.80 41.29
C LEU A 20 -21.90 25.00 39.92
N VAL A 21 -22.04 23.92 39.15
CA VAL A 21 -22.54 23.95 37.78
C VAL A 21 -23.84 23.18 37.71
N ASP A 22 -24.91 23.83 37.26
CA ASP A 22 -26.16 23.16 36.92
C ASP A 22 -26.12 22.74 35.45
N ILE A 23 -26.43 21.46 35.22
CA ILE A 23 -26.41 20.82 33.91
C ILE A 23 -27.78 20.24 33.55
N ASP A 24 -28.13 20.33 32.27
CA ASP A 24 -29.29 19.69 31.64
C ASP A 24 -28.86 18.37 30.97
N LEU A 25 -29.56 17.30 31.30
CA LEU A 25 -29.32 15.95 30.79
C LEU A 25 -30.00 15.70 29.43
N GLY A 26 -30.74 16.66 28.89
CA GLY A 26 -31.47 16.58 27.62
C GLY A 26 -32.84 15.90 27.72
N ASN A 27 -33.20 15.39 28.90
CA ASN A 27 -34.49 14.75 29.19
C ASN A 27 -35.40 15.61 30.10
N GLY A 28 -35.04 16.89 30.32
CA GLY A 28 -35.74 17.80 31.24
C GLY A 28 -35.34 17.64 32.71
N GLU A 29 -34.43 16.72 33.03
CA GLU A 29 -33.82 16.65 34.36
C GLU A 29 -32.57 17.54 34.44
N THR A 30 -32.47 18.29 35.54
CA THR A 30 -31.24 19.00 35.91
C THR A 30 -30.45 18.23 36.97
N ARG A 31 -29.14 18.45 36.99
CA ARG A 31 -28.22 18.00 38.06
C ARG A 31 -27.22 19.08 38.40
N ARG A 32 -26.66 19.03 39.63
CA ARG A 32 -25.62 19.93 40.11
C ARG A 32 -24.30 19.18 40.29
N VAL A 33 -23.24 19.73 39.70
CA VAL A 33 -21.89 19.15 39.68
C VAL A 33 -20.89 20.19 40.17
N VAL A 34 -19.93 19.77 40.98
CA VAL A 34 -18.82 20.61 41.42
C VAL A 34 -17.69 20.51 40.38
N CYS A 35 -17.33 21.64 39.75
CA CYS A 35 -16.29 21.70 38.73
C CYS A 35 -15.13 22.60 39.19
N GLY A 36 -13.88 22.20 38.90
CA GLY A 36 -12.68 23.02 39.16
C GLY A 36 -12.16 23.77 37.94
N ALA A 37 -12.66 23.46 36.74
CA ALA A 37 -12.31 24.17 35.51
C ALA A 37 -13.14 25.45 35.36
N SER A 38 -12.66 26.40 34.56
CA SER A 38 -13.32 27.68 34.27
C SER A 38 -13.32 28.03 32.79
N ASN A 39 -13.10 27.05 31.91
CA ASN A 39 -12.94 27.25 30.47
C ASN A 39 -14.26 27.18 29.68
N PHE A 40 -15.41 27.06 30.36
CA PHE A 40 -16.74 26.86 29.77
C PHE A 40 -17.69 28.04 30.05
N SER A 41 -18.74 28.14 29.24
CA SER A 41 -19.80 29.15 29.30
C SER A 41 -21.19 28.51 29.45
N VAL A 42 -22.19 29.32 29.82
CA VAL A 42 -23.59 28.90 29.77
C VAL A 42 -23.98 28.61 28.33
N GLY A 43 -24.55 27.43 28.09
CA GLY A 43 -24.92 26.94 26.77
C GLY A 43 -23.99 25.86 26.20
N ASP A 44 -22.76 25.73 26.72
CA ASP A 44 -21.79 24.75 26.23
C ASP A 44 -22.26 23.32 26.47
N ILE A 45 -21.91 22.43 25.53
CA ILE A 45 -22.14 20.99 25.64
C ILE A 45 -20.84 20.33 26.07
N VAL A 46 -20.90 19.50 27.12
CA VAL A 46 -19.72 18.91 27.78
C VAL A 46 -19.97 17.44 28.14
N PRO A 47 -18.92 16.59 28.24
CA PRO A 47 -19.07 15.22 28.71
C PRO A 47 -19.18 15.18 30.24
N TRP A 48 -20.23 14.55 30.74
CA TRP A 48 -20.48 14.28 32.15
C TRP A 48 -20.39 12.78 32.45
N ALA A 49 -19.60 12.45 33.46
CA ALA A 49 -19.53 11.13 34.04
C ALA A 49 -20.48 11.06 35.24
N PRO A 50 -21.60 10.32 35.16
CA PRO A 50 -22.53 10.15 36.28
C PRO A 50 -21.88 9.38 37.44
N PRO A 51 -22.47 9.40 38.64
CA PRO A 51 -22.16 8.41 39.67
C PRO A 51 -22.27 6.98 39.13
N ALA A 52 -21.43 6.09 39.65
CA ALA A 52 -21.17 4.73 39.16
C ALA A 52 -20.53 4.61 37.76
N ALA A 53 -20.16 5.71 37.09
CA ALA A 53 -19.27 5.63 35.94
C ALA A 53 -17.85 5.21 36.36
N GLU A 54 -17.20 4.40 35.53
CA GLU A 54 -15.80 4.02 35.66
C GLU A 54 -15.01 4.64 34.49
N LEU A 55 -14.02 5.47 34.82
CA LEU A 55 -13.15 6.14 33.87
C LEU A 55 -11.85 5.34 33.65
N PRO A 56 -11.10 5.62 32.56
CA PRO A 56 -9.76 5.08 32.34
C PRO A 56 -8.87 5.09 33.60
N GLY A 57 -8.06 4.04 33.77
CA GLY A 57 -7.32 3.82 35.02
C GLY A 57 -8.12 3.20 36.17
N GLY A 58 -9.41 2.87 35.96
CA GLY A 58 -10.26 2.21 36.96
C GLY A 58 -10.87 3.19 37.99
N PHE A 59 -10.94 4.48 37.66
CA PHE A 59 -11.44 5.51 38.55
C PHE A 59 -12.98 5.48 38.59
N LYS A 60 -13.53 4.96 39.69
CA LYS A 60 -14.98 4.87 39.92
C LYS A 60 -15.52 6.13 40.57
N LEU A 61 -16.56 6.70 39.98
CA LEU A 61 -17.24 7.89 40.48
C LEU A 61 -18.35 7.53 41.46
N GLU A 62 -18.40 8.24 42.57
CA GLU A 62 -19.46 8.15 43.58
C GLU A 62 -20.06 9.53 43.83
N ARG A 63 -21.35 9.56 44.20
CA ARG A 63 -22.03 10.80 44.60
C ARG A 63 -21.52 11.20 45.99
N ARG A 64 -20.66 12.22 46.03
CA ARG A 64 -19.95 12.65 47.25
C ARG A 64 -20.16 14.13 47.56
N LYS A 65 -20.00 14.50 48.83
CA LYS A 65 -19.89 15.90 49.23
C LYS A 65 -18.47 16.40 49.01
N ILE A 66 -18.31 17.49 48.27
CA ILE A 66 -17.06 18.21 48.07
C ILE A 66 -17.23 19.57 48.75
N ARG A 67 -16.39 19.86 49.76
CA ARG A 67 -16.41 21.14 50.51
C ARG A 67 -17.80 21.58 51.03
N GLY A 68 -18.67 20.61 51.34
CA GLY A 68 -20.03 20.81 51.87
C GLY A 68 -21.14 20.53 50.85
N GLU A 69 -20.90 20.80 49.57
CA GLU A 69 -21.88 20.68 48.50
C GLU A 69 -21.88 19.30 47.85
N VAL A 70 -23.02 18.83 47.36
CA VAL A 70 -23.15 17.51 46.73
C VAL A 70 -22.83 17.61 45.24
N SER A 71 -21.84 16.85 44.76
CA SER A 71 -21.56 16.69 43.33
C SER A 71 -22.20 15.41 42.80
N ASP A 72 -23.13 15.53 41.85
CA ASP A 72 -23.75 14.37 41.20
C ASP A 72 -22.95 13.94 39.95
N GLY A 73 -21.74 13.42 40.17
CA GLY A 73 -20.79 13.06 39.12
C GLY A 73 -19.72 14.12 38.88
N MET A 74 -19.19 14.17 37.65
CA MET A 74 -18.04 14.98 37.25
C MET A 74 -18.14 15.42 35.78
N LEU A 75 -17.72 16.65 35.46
CA LEU A 75 -17.52 17.11 34.07
C LEU A 75 -16.09 16.76 33.66
N CYS A 76 -15.93 16.11 32.50
CA CYS A 76 -14.67 15.42 32.17
C CYS A 76 -13.75 16.26 31.28
N ALA A 77 -12.46 16.22 31.57
CA ALA A 77 -11.39 16.69 30.69
C ALA A 77 -10.95 15.60 29.68
N PRO A 78 -10.23 15.96 28.59
CA PRO A 78 -9.76 15.01 27.60
C PRO A 78 -8.84 13.90 28.15
N ASP A 79 -8.01 14.23 29.14
CA ASP A 79 -7.10 13.30 29.83
C ASP A 79 -7.84 12.31 30.73
N GLU A 80 -8.85 12.78 31.46
CA GLU A 80 -9.76 11.95 32.27
C GLU A 80 -10.56 10.94 31.41
N LEU A 81 -10.76 11.24 30.12
CA LEU A 81 -11.36 10.34 29.14
C LEU A 81 -10.34 9.49 28.36
N GLY A 82 -9.04 9.66 28.61
CA GLY A 82 -7.96 8.95 27.92
C GLY A 82 -7.78 9.33 26.44
N LEU A 83 -8.15 10.57 26.07
CA LEU A 83 -8.16 11.07 24.68
C LEU A 83 -6.95 11.95 24.32
N SER A 84 -6.30 12.58 25.31
CA SER A 84 -5.18 13.52 25.15
C SER A 84 -4.46 13.72 26.49
N ASP A 85 -3.25 14.28 26.50
CA ASP A 85 -2.56 14.71 27.73
C ASP A 85 -3.00 16.12 28.22
N ASP A 86 -3.97 16.74 27.54
CA ASP A 86 -4.46 18.08 27.85
C ASP A 86 -5.40 18.09 29.08
N HIS A 87 -4.91 18.69 30.15
CA HIS A 87 -5.53 18.82 31.47
C HIS A 87 -5.88 20.28 31.82
N ARG A 88 -5.91 21.19 30.83
CA ARG A 88 -6.14 22.63 31.07
C ARG A 88 -7.59 23.00 31.42
N GLY A 89 -8.54 22.10 31.20
CA GLY A 89 -9.96 22.31 31.49
C GLY A 89 -10.84 21.18 30.98
N ILE A 90 -12.16 21.30 31.19
CA ILE A 90 -13.11 20.28 30.71
C ILE A 90 -13.25 20.32 29.19
N MET A 91 -13.59 19.18 28.59
CA MET A 91 -13.80 19.08 27.15
C MET A 91 -15.10 19.80 26.74
N ILE A 92 -15.00 20.73 25.80
CA ILE A 92 -16.16 21.40 25.17
C ILE A 92 -16.43 20.72 23.83
N LEU A 93 -17.69 20.38 23.59
CA LEU A 93 -18.16 19.70 22.40
C LEU A 93 -18.84 20.71 21.44
N PRO A 94 -18.95 20.38 20.13
CA PRO A 94 -19.69 21.21 19.18
C PRO A 94 -21.11 21.56 19.67
N PRO A 95 -21.60 22.80 19.50
CA PRO A 95 -22.90 23.24 20.03
C PRO A 95 -24.14 22.49 19.50
N ASP A 96 -23.97 21.73 18.42
CA ASP A 96 -24.96 20.87 17.76
C ASP A 96 -24.90 19.40 18.22
N SER A 97 -24.01 19.06 19.16
CA SER A 97 -23.88 17.71 19.72
C SER A 97 -25.21 17.26 20.37
N PRO A 98 -25.67 16.01 20.13
CA PRO A 98 -26.88 15.51 20.77
C PRO A 98 -26.71 15.45 22.29
N LEU A 99 -27.73 15.83 23.06
CA LEU A 99 -27.73 15.76 24.53
C LEU A 99 -28.18 14.38 25.04
N GLY A 100 -27.60 13.91 26.14
CA GLY A 100 -27.91 12.64 26.78
C GLY A 100 -27.27 11.40 26.11
N GLU A 101 -26.56 11.58 24.99
CA GLU A 101 -25.95 10.51 24.19
C GLU A 101 -24.62 10.01 24.80
N ASP A 102 -24.22 8.75 24.55
CA ASP A 102 -22.94 8.24 25.04
C ASP A 102 -21.77 8.95 24.33
N ILE A 103 -20.78 9.42 25.09
CA ILE A 103 -19.63 10.13 24.53
C ILE A 103 -18.85 9.28 23.52
N ARG A 104 -18.89 7.94 23.65
CA ARG A 104 -18.26 7.02 22.70
C ARG A 104 -18.94 7.04 21.34
N THR A 105 -20.28 7.16 21.30
CA THR A 105 -21.03 7.37 20.07
C THR A 105 -20.67 8.74 19.48
N VAL A 106 -20.72 9.80 20.28
CA VAL A 106 -20.51 11.19 19.83
C VAL A 106 -19.11 11.43 19.28
N LEU A 107 -18.09 10.85 19.90
CA LEU A 107 -16.69 10.97 19.47
C LEU A 107 -16.24 9.82 18.53
N GLY A 108 -17.13 8.87 18.19
CA GLY A 108 -16.78 7.73 17.35
C GLY A 108 -15.64 6.87 17.93
N LEU A 109 -15.66 6.59 19.22
CA LEU A 109 -14.63 5.79 19.91
C LEU A 109 -14.84 4.28 19.72
N ASP A 110 -16.09 3.84 19.56
CA ASP A 110 -16.45 2.47 19.23
C ASP A 110 -16.24 2.20 17.71
N ASP A 111 -14.99 2.22 17.27
CA ASP A 111 -14.56 2.14 15.85
C ASP A 111 -13.63 0.93 15.59
N ILE A 112 -13.50 0.52 14.33
CA ILE A 112 -12.72 -0.66 13.91
C ILE A 112 -11.59 -0.24 12.98
N VAL A 113 -10.35 -0.36 13.46
CA VAL A 113 -9.14 -0.17 12.63
C VAL A 113 -8.82 -1.45 11.87
N PHE A 114 -8.75 -1.35 10.54
CA PHE A 114 -8.27 -2.42 9.66
C PHE A 114 -6.82 -2.16 9.27
N ASP A 115 -5.90 -3.02 9.72
CA ASP A 115 -4.52 -3.07 9.23
C ASP A 115 -4.46 -3.95 7.96
N LEU A 116 -3.85 -3.43 6.89
CA LEU A 116 -3.92 -4.02 5.55
C LEU A 116 -2.52 -4.15 4.92
N GLU A 117 -2.10 -5.38 4.64
CA GLU A 117 -0.87 -5.64 3.88
C GLU A 117 -1.09 -5.38 2.38
N ILE A 118 -0.89 -4.13 1.96
CA ILE A 118 -1.05 -3.72 0.55
C ILE A 118 0.14 -4.20 -0.29
N THR A 119 -0.14 -5.05 -1.30
CA THR A 119 0.86 -5.56 -2.24
C THR A 119 1.39 -4.46 -3.18
N PRO A 120 2.65 -4.57 -3.69
CA PRO A 120 3.26 -3.49 -4.47
C PRO A 120 2.55 -3.11 -5.77
N ASN A 121 1.71 -3.98 -6.34
CA ASN A 121 0.93 -3.70 -7.55
C ASN A 121 -0.34 -2.87 -7.29
N ARG A 122 -0.71 -2.60 -6.03
CA ARG A 122 -1.90 -1.80 -5.68
C ARG A 122 -1.54 -0.50 -4.94
N PRO A 123 -0.76 0.40 -5.55
CA PRO A 123 -0.42 1.70 -4.93
C PRO A 123 -1.67 2.54 -4.64
N ASP A 124 -2.72 2.42 -5.46
CA ASP A 124 -4.01 3.07 -5.25
C ASP A 124 -4.60 2.73 -3.87
N ALA A 125 -4.49 1.47 -3.44
CA ALA A 125 -5.00 0.97 -2.16
C ALA A 125 -4.16 1.40 -0.94
N MET A 126 -3.07 2.16 -1.11
CA MET A 126 -2.37 2.84 0.01
C MET A 126 -3.06 4.14 0.45
N SER A 127 -4.38 4.21 0.24
CA SER A 127 -5.24 5.35 0.55
C SER A 127 -6.66 4.90 0.88
N ILE A 128 -7.35 5.67 1.72
CA ILE A 128 -8.77 5.46 2.02
C ILE A 128 -9.61 5.54 0.73
N ALA A 129 -9.32 6.48 -0.18
CA ALA A 129 -9.99 6.58 -1.47
C ALA A 129 -9.85 5.32 -2.33
N GLY A 130 -8.67 4.68 -2.36
CA GLY A 130 -8.44 3.45 -3.11
C GLY A 130 -9.19 2.27 -2.53
N VAL A 131 -9.06 2.04 -1.21
CA VAL A 131 -9.77 0.96 -0.51
C VAL A 131 -11.29 1.14 -0.62
N ALA A 132 -11.79 2.36 -0.41
CA ALA A 132 -13.21 2.67 -0.51
C ALA A 132 -13.76 2.51 -1.94
N ARG A 133 -12.99 2.85 -2.98
CA ARG A 133 -13.39 2.60 -4.38
C ARG A 133 -13.50 1.11 -4.67
N ASP A 134 -12.53 0.32 -4.22
CA ASP A 134 -12.50 -1.13 -4.42
C ASP A 134 -13.66 -1.82 -3.70
N LEU A 135 -13.91 -1.44 -2.44
CA LEU A 135 -15.03 -1.92 -1.64
C LEU A 135 -16.38 -1.50 -2.22
N ALA A 136 -16.51 -0.25 -2.69
CA ALA A 136 -17.74 0.24 -3.30
C ALA A 136 -18.10 -0.54 -4.58
N ALA A 137 -17.09 -0.83 -5.41
CA ALA A 137 -17.24 -1.69 -6.58
C ALA A 137 -17.71 -3.11 -6.20
N ALA A 138 -17.09 -3.71 -5.18
CA ALA A 138 -17.45 -5.06 -4.70
C ALA A 138 -18.85 -5.13 -4.06
N LEU A 139 -19.31 -4.04 -3.43
CA LEU A 139 -20.64 -3.93 -2.81
C LEU A 139 -21.74 -3.43 -3.77
N GLY A 140 -21.38 -2.98 -4.98
CA GLY A 140 -22.33 -2.41 -5.94
C GLY A 140 -22.92 -1.06 -5.51
N VAL A 141 -22.20 -0.28 -4.71
CA VAL A 141 -22.62 1.05 -4.23
C VAL A 141 -21.85 2.17 -4.94
N PRO A 142 -22.43 3.36 -5.13
CA PRO A 142 -21.73 4.46 -5.79
C PRO A 142 -20.55 4.97 -4.96
N PHE A 143 -19.39 5.12 -5.60
CA PHE A 143 -18.23 5.80 -5.03
C PHE A 143 -18.11 7.23 -5.58
N SER A 144 -17.84 8.19 -4.70
CA SER A 144 -17.45 9.55 -5.09
C SER A 144 -16.49 10.14 -4.07
N LEU A 145 -15.60 11.02 -4.54
CA LEU A 145 -14.80 11.89 -3.67
C LEU A 145 -15.38 13.30 -3.73
N PRO A 146 -15.41 14.04 -2.61
CA PRO A 146 -15.77 15.46 -2.65
C PRO A 146 -14.76 16.20 -3.54
N ARG A 147 -15.29 17.10 -4.37
CA ARG A 147 -14.49 18.07 -5.12
C ARG A 147 -14.08 19.18 -4.14
N PRO A 148 -12.77 19.48 -3.99
CA PRO A 148 -12.35 20.54 -3.09
C PRO A 148 -12.97 21.88 -3.43
N ALA A 149 -13.41 22.61 -2.41
CA ALA A 149 -13.79 24.01 -2.51
C ALA A 149 -12.59 24.88 -2.91
N ALA A 150 -12.84 25.96 -3.65
CA ALA A 150 -11.81 26.95 -3.91
C ALA A 150 -11.49 27.70 -2.60
N PRO A 151 -10.23 27.76 -2.15
CA PRO A 151 -9.87 28.48 -0.92
C PRO A 151 -10.00 29.99 -1.13
N SER A 152 -10.07 30.73 -0.03
CA SER A 152 -9.95 32.19 -0.08
C SER A 152 -8.59 32.60 -0.65
N VAL A 153 -8.55 33.70 -1.40
CA VAL A 153 -7.36 34.14 -2.15
C VAL A 153 -6.83 35.47 -1.60
N ILE A 154 -5.52 35.54 -1.42
CA ILE A 154 -4.76 36.76 -1.11
C ILE A 154 -3.75 37.08 -2.22
N ASP A 155 -3.39 38.35 -2.31
CA ASP A 155 -2.17 38.76 -3.01
C ASP A 155 -0.95 38.49 -2.11
N LEU A 156 0.07 37.84 -2.67
CA LEU A 156 1.27 37.43 -1.96
C LEU A 156 2.45 37.45 -2.93
N ALA A 157 3.62 37.87 -2.45
CA ALA A 157 4.84 37.90 -3.26
C ALA A 157 5.09 36.55 -3.94
N ALA A 158 5.13 36.57 -5.28
CA ALA A 158 5.18 35.39 -6.13
C ALA A 158 6.38 34.50 -5.79
N ALA A 159 6.13 33.19 -5.70
CA ALA A 159 7.18 32.20 -5.57
C ALA A 159 7.63 31.68 -6.94
N THR A 160 8.84 31.14 -7.02
CA THR A 160 9.38 30.52 -8.25
C THR A 160 9.42 29.00 -8.14
N LEU A 161 9.31 28.31 -9.29
CA LEU A 161 9.43 26.87 -9.41
C LEU A 161 10.24 26.52 -10.67
N VAL A 162 11.31 25.75 -10.51
CA VAL A 162 12.14 25.22 -11.59
C VAL A 162 12.36 23.73 -11.39
N VAL A 163 12.10 22.93 -12.42
CA VAL A 163 12.38 21.49 -12.42
C VAL A 163 13.48 21.20 -13.44
N GLU A 164 14.68 20.92 -12.96
CA GLU A 164 15.87 20.65 -13.79
C GLU A 164 16.00 19.17 -14.18
N ALA A 165 15.34 18.27 -13.44
CA ALA A 165 15.31 16.82 -13.67
C ALA A 165 13.87 16.29 -13.94
N PRO A 166 13.22 16.70 -15.05
CA PRO A 166 11.84 16.31 -15.36
C PRO A 166 11.68 14.82 -15.68
N ASP A 167 12.78 14.09 -15.93
CA ASP A 167 12.80 12.62 -16.04
C ASP A 167 12.67 11.91 -14.69
N ARG A 168 12.93 12.61 -13.56
CA ARG A 168 12.84 12.11 -12.18
C ARG A 168 11.68 12.72 -11.41
N CYS A 169 11.30 13.95 -11.77
CA CYS A 169 10.11 14.64 -11.31
C CYS A 169 9.25 15.10 -12.50
N PRO A 170 8.48 14.20 -13.16
CA PRO A 170 7.63 14.57 -14.28
C PRO A 170 6.59 15.64 -13.98
N ARG A 171 6.15 15.76 -12.72
CA ARG A 171 5.23 16.82 -12.29
C ARG A 171 5.56 17.34 -10.90
N TYR A 172 5.58 18.66 -10.75
CA TYR A 172 5.65 19.32 -9.44
C TYR A 172 4.60 20.41 -9.34
N VAL A 173 3.67 20.28 -8.39
CA VAL A 173 2.69 21.33 -8.07
C VAL A 173 3.14 22.02 -6.79
N ALA A 174 3.27 23.35 -6.83
CA ALA A 174 3.48 24.19 -5.65
C ALA A 174 2.36 25.23 -5.52
N ARG A 175 1.91 25.45 -4.29
CA ARG A 175 0.94 26.50 -3.99
C ARG A 175 1.28 27.17 -2.66
N THR A 176 1.37 28.49 -2.67
CA THR A 176 1.74 29.29 -1.49
C THR A 176 0.52 29.92 -0.83
N GLY A 177 0.70 30.45 0.38
CA GLY A 177 -0.34 31.22 1.08
C GLY A 177 0.04 31.46 2.55
N ARG A 178 -0.94 31.90 3.33
CA ARG A 178 -0.81 32.15 4.78
C ARG A 178 -1.57 31.12 5.59
N VAL A 179 -1.00 30.75 6.73
CA VAL A 179 -1.54 29.77 7.69
C VAL A 179 -1.32 30.26 9.13
N ALA A 180 -2.17 29.84 10.05
CA ALA A 180 -1.93 29.94 11.49
C ALA A 180 -1.61 28.53 12.03
N VAL A 181 -0.37 28.31 12.45
CA VAL A 181 0.07 27.04 13.03
C VAL A 181 -0.53 26.87 14.44
N ALA A 182 -1.18 25.73 14.67
CA ALA A 182 -1.83 25.39 15.93
C ALA A 182 -1.94 23.86 16.08
N PRO A 183 -2.29 23.32 17.27
CA PRO A 183 -2.69 21.92 17.40
C PRO A 183 -3.89 21.57 16.51
N SER A 184 -3.91 20.36 15.98
CA SER A 184 -4.98 19.87 15.12
C SER A 184 -6.31 19.70 15.85
N PRO A 185 -7.47 19.92 15.18
CA PRO A 185 -8.77 19.64 15.77
C PRO A 185 -8.92 18.14 16.06
N GLY A 186 -9.67 17.82 17.14
CA GLY A 186 -9.78 16.46 17.66
C GLY A 186 -10.19 15.41 16.62
N TRP A 187 -11.07 15.77 15.67
CA TRP A 187 -11.52 14.84 14.62
C TRP A 187 -10.38 14.42 13.67
N MET A 188 -9.45 15.33 13.36
CA MET A 188 -8.30 15.06 12.48
C MET A 188 -7.24 14.27 13.24
N ALA A 189 -6.93 14.73 14.46
CA ALA A 189 -5.98 14.07 15.36
C ALA A 189 -6.39 12.61 15.62
N GLN A 190 -7.65 12.34 15.92
CA GLN A 190 -8.17 10.97 16.14
C GLN A 190 -8.07 10.10 14.88
N ARG A 191 -8.37 10.63 13.69
CA ARG A 191 -8.25 9.88 12.43
C ARG A 191 -6.80 9.53 12.09
N LEU A 192 -5.86 10.45 12.33
CA LEU A 192 -4.43 10.19 12.17
C LEU A 192 -3.93 9.12 13.15
N THR A 193 -4.28 9.23 14.44
CA THR A 193 -3.91 8.23 15.45
C THR A 193 -4.47 6.85 15.12
N LYS A 194 -5.73 6.75 14.67
CA LYS A 194 -6.34 5.50 14.20
C LYS A 194 -5.65 4.90 12.97
N ALA A 195 -5.03 5.75 12.12
CA ALA A 195 -4.21 5.34 10.99
C ALA A 195 -2.72 5.11 11.35
N GLY A 196 -2.37 5.07 12.65
CA GLY A 196 -1.00 4.81 13.12
C GLY A 196 -0.06 6.02 13.07
N MET A 197 -0.57 7.23 12.81
CA MET A 197 0.22 8.46 12.74
C MET A 197 -0.01 9.34 13.98
N ARG A 198 1.06 9.74 14.67
CA ARG A 198 0.97 10.70 15.77
C ARG A 198 0.68 12.12 15.22
N PRO A 199 -0.37 12.82 15.70
CA PRO A 199 -0.61 14.23 15.38
C PRO A 199 0.57 15.13 15.79
N ILE A 200 0.83 16.19 15.02
CA ILE A 200 1.96 17.12 15.23
C ILE A 200 1.45 18.55 15.30
N SER A 201 0.93 19.07 14.18
CA SER A 201 0.36 20.41 14.06
C SER A 201 -0.64 20.42 12.91
N ASN A 202 -1.61 21.33 12.94
CA ASN A 202 -2.66 21.45 11.92
C ASN A 202 -2.12 21.54 10.48
N VAL A 203 -0.92 22.10 10.27
CA VAL A 203 -0.27 22.14 8.96
C VAL A 203 0.28 20.77 8.53
N VAL A 204 1.06 20.11 9.39
CA VAL A 204 1.67 18.80 9.10
C VAL A 204 0.61 17.70 9.06
N ASP A 205 -0.41 17.82 9.89
CA ASP A 205 -1.49 16.84 10.00
C ASP A 205 -2.42 16.89 8.79
N VAL A 206 -2.63 18.05 8.17
CA VAL A 206 -3.33 18.12 6.87
C VAL A 206 -2.54 17.43 5.75
N THR A 207 -1.20 17.58 5.69
CA THR A 207 -0.42 16.88 4.66
C THR A 207 -0.47 15.36 4.84
N ASN A 208 -0.37 14.89 6.09
CA ASN A 208 -0.57 13.48 6.44
C ASN A 208 -2.00 12.99 6.16
N TYR A 209 -3.01 13.80 6.48
CA TYR A 209 -4.42 13.47 6.29
C TYR A 209 -4.76 13.30 4.81
N VAL A 210 -4.30 14.21 3.94
CA VAL A 210 -4.55 14.10 2.49
C VAL A 210 -3.75 12.94 1.87
N MET A 211 -2.55 12.64 2.38
CA MET A 211 -1.80 11.44 2.00
C MET A 211 -2.56 10.16 2.33
N LEU A 212 -3.22 10.08 3.50
CA LEU A 212 -4.07 8.94 3.86
C LEU A 212 -5.40 8.93 3.08
N GLU A 213 -6.05 10.09 2.91
CA GLU A 213 -7.32 10.21 2.18
C GLU A 213 -7.14 9.80 0.70
N ARG A 214 -6.09 10.27 0.04
CA ARG A 214 -5.94 10.23 -1.44
C ARG A 214 -4.71 9.49 -1.97
N GLY A 215 -3.78 9.09 -1.10
CA GLY A 215 -2.56 8.38 -1.50
C GLY A 215 -1.44 9.27 -2.04
N GLN A 216 -1.61 10.60 -1.98
CA GLN A 216 -0.63 11.58 -2.45
C GLN A 216 0.15 12.14 -1.25
N PRO A 217 1.44 11.81 -1.07
CA PRO A 217 2.29 12.49 -0.11
C PRO A 217 2.40 13.97 -0.48
N LEU A 218 2.32 14.83 0.54
CA LEU A 218 2.46 16.27 0.45
C LEU A 218 3.58 16.72 1.40
N HIS A 219 4.20 17.85 1.12
CA HIS A 219 5.15 18.48 2.05
C HIS A 219 4.88 19.98 2.17
N ALA A 220 5.29 20.55 3.29
CA ALA A 220 5.01 21.90 3.70
C ALA A 220 6.32 22.58 4.09
N PHE A 221 6.71 23.62 3.35
CA PHE A 221 7.89 24.42 3.62
C PHE A 221 7.50 25.77 4.23
N ASP A 222 8.28 26.27 5.20
CA ASP A 222 8.22 27.66 5.63
C ASP A 222 8.73 28.58 4.50
N LEU A 223 7.82 29.33 3.88
CA LEU A 223 8.13 30.17 2.71
C LEU A 223 9.02 31.38 3.07
N ALA A 224 9.08 31.78 4.34
CA ALA A 224 9.99 32.82 4.79
C ALA A 224 11.44 32.30 4.93
N ARG A 225 11.62 30.99 5.12
CA ARG A 225 12.94 30.33 5.23
C ARG A 225 13.50 29.86 3.89
N LEU A 226 12.67 29.65 2.87
CA LEU A 226 13.12 29.33 1.52
C LEU A 226 13.88 30.51 0.89
N GLY A 227 15.20 30.37 0.73
CA GLY A 227 16.05 31.36 0.09
C GLY A 227 15.58 31.70 -1.32
N GLY A 228 15.33 33.00 -1.57
CA GLY A 228 14.78 33.49 -2.84
C GLY A 228 13.31 33.14 -3.09
N ARG A 229 12.57 32.64 -2.07
CA ARG A 229 11.13 32.31 -2.13
C ARG A 229 10.77 31.45 -3.33
N GLY A 230 11.36 30.27 -3.44
CA GLY A 230 11.04 29.34 -4.52
C GLY A 230 11.70 27.99 -4.37
N ILE A 231 11.45 27.12 -5.35
CA ILE A 231 11.91 25.74 -5.37
C ILE A 231 12.69 25.45 -6.65
N VAL A 232 13.83 24.78 -6.51
CA VAL A 232 14.60 24.16 -7.59
C VAL A 232 14.69 22.65 -7.35
N VAL A 233 14.07 21.85 -8.22
CA VAL A 233 14.13 20.38 -8.19
C VAL A 233 15.25 19.91 -9.11
N ARG A 234 16.32 19.36 -8.54
CA ARG A 234 17.55 18.97 -9.26
C ARG A 234 18.13 17.67 -8.72
N LEU A 235 19.05 17.06 -9.47
CA LEU A 235 19.88 15.99 -8.92
C LEU A 235 20.93 16.57 -7.93
N ALA A 236 21.33 15.74 -6.97
CA ALA A 236 22.46 16.03 -6.09
C ALA A 236 23.79 16.03 -6.86
N ALA A 237 24.79 16.75 -6.34
CA ALA A 237 26.17 16.55 -6.73
C ALA A 237 26.77 15.33 -6.02
N GLU A 238 27.79 14.72 -6.62
CA GLU A 238 28.49 13.57 -6.02
C GLU A 238 29.20 14.00 -4.73
N GLY A 239 28.85 13.38 -3.60
CA GLY A 239 29.34 13.76 -2.28
C GLY A 239 28.65 14.97 -1.64
N GLU A 240 27.57 15.48 -2.23
CA GLU A 240 26.75 16.53 -1.61
C GLU A 240 26.17 16.05 -0.27
N LYS A 241 26.01 16.98 0.68
CA LYS A 241 25.56 16.67 2.04
C LYS A 241 24.23 17.37 2.35
N ILE A 242 23.40 16.71 3.14
CA ILE A 242 22.16 17.26 3.70
C ILE A 242 21.99 16.74 5.14
N ILE A 243 21.43 17.54 6.03
CA ILE A 243 21.00 17.12 7.36
C ILE A 243 19.49 16.92 7.28
N THR A 244 19.01 15.71 7.51
CA THR A 244 17.56 15.40 7.50
C THR A 244 16.90 15.70 8.84
N LEU A 245 15.55 15.71 8.88
CA LEU A 245 14.74 15.96 10.08
C LEU A 245 15.03 15.03 11.28
N ASP A 246 15.68 13.88 11.06
CA ASP A 246 16.17 12.98 12.10
C ASP A 246 17.51 13.43 12.73
N GLY A 247 18.05 14.58 12.31
CA GLY A 247 19.34 15.12 12.73
C GLY A 247 20.57 14.44 12.09
N ALA A 248 20.37 13.46 11.20
CA ALA A 248 21.47 12.73 10.59
C ALA A 248 22.05 13.48 9.37
N GLU A 249 23.38 13.66 9.34
CA GLU A 249 24.09 14.10 8.13
C GLU A 249 24.15 12.93 7.13
N ARG A 250 23.74 13.19 5.88
CA ARG A 250 23.66 12.20 4.80
C ARG A 250 24.50 12.64 3.62
N THR A 251 25.43 11.78 3.21
CA THR A 251 26.19 11.95 1.97
C THR A 251 25.43 11.36 0.79
N LEU A 252 25.30 12.15 -0.27
CA LEU A 252 24.51 11.86 -1.46
C LEU A 252 25.40 11.54 -2.67
N THR A 253 24.80 10.94 -3.68
CA THR A 253 25.42 10.64 -4.98
C THR A 253 24.66 11.38 -6.08
N ALA A 254 25.22 11.43 -7.28
CA ALA A 254 24.53 12.03 -8.44
C ALA A 254 23.22 11.31 -8.87
N ALA A 255 22.79 10.25 -8.16
CA ALA A 255 21.52 9.55 -8.40
C ALA A 255 20.33 10.09 -7.59
N GLU A 256 20.58 10.83 -6.51
CA GLU A 256 19.54 11.37 -5.63
C GLU A 256 18.87 12.62 -6.23
N LEU A 257 17.56 12.70 -6.05
CA LEU A 257 16.77 13.89 -6.37
C LEU A 257 16.62 14.75 -5.11
N LEU A 258 16.92 16.03 -5.25
CA LEU A 258 16.82 17.04 -4.20
C LEU A 258 15.77 18.09 -4.53
N ILE A 259 15.09 18.53 -3.50
CA ILE A 259 14.28 19.74 -3.50
C ILE A 259 15.14 20.80 -2.82
N CYS A 260 15.46 21.86 -3.54
CA CYS A 260 16.27 22.97 -3.06
C CYS A 260 15.44 24.26 -3.06
N ASP A 261 15.90 25.27 -2.33
CA ASP A 261 15.37 26.63 -2.48
C ASP A 261 15.81 27.28 -3.81
N ALA A 262 15.39 28.51 -4.08
CA ALA A 262 15.78 29.25 -5.29
C ALA A 262 17.28 29.62 -5.31
N ASN A 263 17.93 29.62 -4.14
CA ASN A 263 19.39 29.76 -4.01
C ASN A 263 20.15 28.43 -4.21
N ARG A 264 19.44 27.32 -4.49
CA ARG A 264 19.91 25.95 -4.68
C ARG A 264 20.46 25.25 -3.43
N VAL A 265 20.16 25.75 -2.23
CA VAL A 265 20.43 25.09 -0.95
C VAL A 265 19.44 23.93 -0.75
N PRO A 266 19.89 22.69 -0.48
CA PRO A 266 19.00 21.54 -0.29
C PRO A 266 18.06 21.69 0.91
N GLN A 267 16.77 21.44 0.69
CA GLN A 267 15.69 21.53 1.68
C GLN A 267 15.00 20.17 1.93
N ALA A 268 15.08 19.23 0.99
CA ALA A 268 14.61 17.86 1.18
C ALA A 268 15.30 16.87 0.23
N VAL A 269 15.39 15.60 0.67
CA VAL A 269 15.55 14.46 -0.24
C VAL A 269 14.18 14.13 -0.79
N ALA A 270 13.98 14.40 -2.09
CA ALA A 270 12.67 14.40 -2.74
C ALA A 270 11.94 13.06 -2.55
N GLY A 271 10.67 13.11 -2.14
CA GLY A 271 9.84 11.93 -1.90
C GLY A 271 10.33 10.98 -0.79
N VAL A 272 11.30 11.38 0.05
CA VAL A 272 11.84 10.55 1.13
C VAL A 272 11.76 11.26 2.48
N MET A 273 12.45 12.40 2.67
CA MET A 273 12.52 13.11 3.95
C MET A 273 12.98 14.56 3.78
N GLY A 274 12.39 15.48 4.55
CA GLY A 274 12.80 16.88 4.61
C GLY A 274 14.10 17.13 5.38
N ALA A 275 14.60 18.36 5.30
CA ALA A 275 15.63 18.93 6.16
C ALA A 275 15.01 19.93 7.15
N GLY A 276 15.71 20.23 8.25
CA GLY A 276 15.20 21.11 9.31
C GLY A 276 15.17 22.61 8.96
N ASP A 277 15.98 23.06 8.00
CA ASP A 277 16.18 24.50 7.74
C ASP A 277 14.89 25.20 7.29
N SER A 278 14.08 24.53 6.45
CA SER A 278 12.78 25.01 5.96
C SER A 278 11.56 24.42 6.70
N GLU A 279 11.76 23.75 7.83
CA GLU A 279 10.68 23.08 8.58
C GLU A 279 9.64 24.09 9.11
N VAL A 280 8.36 23.70 9.03
CA VAL A 280 7.24 24.45 9.62
C VAL A 280 7.35 24.42 11.15
N SER A 281 7.18 25.59 11.77
CA SER A 281 7.29 25.81 13.21
C SER A 281 6.13 26.65 13.73
N ASP A 282 5.97 26.77 15.05
CA ASP A 282 4.90 27.57 15.67
C ASP A 282 4.91 29.07 15.25
N VAL A 283 6.02 29.57 14.71
CA VAL A 283 6.16 30.95 14.20
C VAL A 283 5.96 31.07 12.69
N THR A 284 5.75 29.97 11.97
CA THR A 284 5.56 29.96 10.52
C THR A 284 4.19 30.55 10.15
N THR A 285 4.21 31.59 9.33
CA THR A 285 2.99 32.31 8.89
C THR A 285 2.75 32.24 7.39
N GLU A 286 3.77 31.94 6.59
CA GLU A 286 3.70 31.78 5.15
C GLU A 286 4.20 30.39 4.75
N LEU A 287 3.44 29.71 3.88
CA LEU A 287 3.63 28.31 3.50
C LEU A 287 3.94 28.22 2.00
N LEU A 288 4.78 27.25 1.61
CA LEU A 288 4.75 26.64 0.28
C LEU A 288 4.38 25.17 0.43
N LEU A 289 3.21 24.79 -0.08
CA LEU A 289 2.76 23.40 -0.16
C LEU A 289 3.30 22.76 -1.45
N GLU A 290 3.95 21.60 -1.30
CA GLU A 290 4.36 20.69 -2.37
C GLU A 290 3.31 19.58 -2.57
N SER A 291 2.96 19.33 -3.84
CA SER A 291 2.37 18.08 -4.30
C SER A 291 3.04 17.63 -5.60
N ALA A 292 3.95 16.66 -5.52
CA ALA A 292 4.76 16.23 -6.64
C ALA A 292 4.48 14.78 -7.09
N TYR A 293 4.95 14.43 -8.28
CA TYR A 293 5.08 13.05 -8.76
C TYR A 293 6.56 12.77 -9.08
N PHE A 294 7.14 11.80 -8.37
CA PHE A 294 8.51 11.34 -8.55
C PHE A 294 8.54 9.93 -9.12
N THR A 295 9.57 9.59 -9.91
CA THR A 295 9.70 8.23 -10.46
C THR A 295 10.04 7.22 -9.37
N GLY A 296 9.19 6.21 -9.18
CA GLY A 296 9.28 5.29 -8.05
C GLY A 296 10.58 4.47 -7.98
N ASP A 297 11.22 4.18 -9.11
CA ASP A 297 12.51 3.48 -9.15
C ASP A 297 13.66 4.34 -8.56
N GLY A 298 13.59 5.66 -8.73
CA GLY A 298 14.51 6.63 -8.11
C GLY A 298 14.34 6.69 -6.61
N ILE A 299 13.09 6.75 -6.15
CA ILE A 299 12.74 6.78 -4.72
C ILE A 299 13.12 5.46 -4.04
N LEU A 300 12.80 4.30 -4.63
CA LEU A 300 13.18 2.97 -4.14
C LEU A 300 14.68 2.84 -3.88
N ARG A 301 15.51 3.31 -4.82
CA ARG A 301 16.97 3.26 -4.70
C ARG A 301 17.47 4.22 -3.62
N THR A 302 16.92 5.44 -3.58
CA THR A 302 17.30 6.47 -2.60
C THR A 302 16.96 6.03 -1.17
N SER A 303 15.70 5.60 -0.95
CA SER A 303 15.21 5.06 0.33
C SER A 303 16.10 3.91 0.84
N LYS A 304 16.38 2.92 -0.02
CA LYS A 304 17.22 1.77 0.34
C LYS A 304 18.68 2.16 0.63
N ARG A 305 19.28 3.06 -0.16
CA ARG A 305 20.67 3.49 0.05
C ARG A 305 20.84 4.30 1.34
N LEU A 306 19.87 5.16 1.65
CA LEU A 306 19.87 6.00 2.85
C LEU A 306 19.37 5.27 4.11
N GLY A 307 18.80 4.07 3.98
CA GLY A 307 18.15 3.36 5.09
C GLY A 307 16.90 4.08 5.62
N LEU A 308 16.28 4.94 4.80
CA LEU A 308 15.15 5.77 5.19
C LEU A 308 13.84 5.21 4.63
N ARG A 309 13.01 4.65 5.52
CA ARG A 309 11.66 4.19 5.17
C ARG A 309 10.61 5.09 5.80
N THR A 310 10.02 5.96 4.99
CA THR A 310 8.92 6.87 5.38
C THR A 310 7.63 6.56 4.62
N GLU A 311 6.49 6.98 5.15
CA GLU A 311 5.18 6.88 4.50
C GLU A 311 5.15 7.49 3.08
N SER A 312 5.91 8.58 2.89
CA SER A 312 6.11 9.22 1.59
C SER A 312 6.88 8.30 0.63
N SER A 313 8.05 7.81 1.05
CA SER A 313 8.87 6.90 0.23
C SER A 313 8.15 5.61 -0.14
N ALA A 314 7.34 5.06 0.77
CA ALA A 314 6.61 3.81 0.58
C ALA A 314 5.51 3.92 -0.47
N ARG A 315 4.89 5.10 -0.62
CA ARG A 315 3.90 5.39 -1.67
C ARG A 315 4.60 5.73 -2.98
N PHE A 316 5.50 6.71 -2.98
CA PHE A 316 6.18 7.13 -4.21
C PHE A 316 6.97 6.02 -4.90
N GLU A 317 7.60 5.09 -4.17
CA GLU A 317 8.33 3.97 -4.80
C GLU A 317 7.43 3.01 -5.59
N ARG A 318 6.17 2.85 -5.17
CA ARG A 318 5.16 1.99 -5.80
C ARG A 318 4.37 2.74 -6.87
N GLY A 319 4.34 4.07 -6.77
CA GLY A 319 3.64 4.99 -7.65
C GLY A 319 2.56 5.77 -6.90
N VAL A 320 2.32 7.01 -7.31
CA VAL A 320 1.15 7.82 -6.92
C VAL A 320 0.49 8.35 -8.19
N ASP A 321 -0.73 8.87 -8.12
CA ASP A 321 -1.44 9.36 -9.31
C ASP A 321 -0.82 10.69 -9.82
N PRO A 322 -0.13 10.71 -10.99
CA PRO A 322 0.46 11.94 -11.52
C PRO A 322 -0.59 13.00 -11.86
N ASN A 323 -1.84 12.59 -12.11
CA ASN A 323 -2.93 13.51 -12.41
C ASN A 323 -3.74 13.90 -11.15
N GLY A 324 -3.52 13.21 -10.03
CA GLY A 324 -4.10 13.52 -8.72
C GLY A 324 -3.40 14.66 -7.95
N THR A 325 -2.15 15.00 -8.29
CA THR A 325 -1.31 15.96 -7.54
C THR A 325 -1.99 17.31 -7.30
N ALA A 326 -2.50 17.97 -8.35
CA ALA A 326 -3.15 19.27 -8.24
C ALA A 326 -4.43 19.21 -7.37
N ILE A 327 -5.22 18.14 -7.50
CA ILE A 327 -6.45 17.95 -6.71
C ILE A 327 -6.13 17.69 -5.23
N ALA A 328 -5.02 17.00 -4.94
CA ALA A 328 -4.53 16.81 -3.57
C ALA A 328 -4.04 18.13 -2.95
N ALA A 329 -3.34 18.97 -3.73
CA ALA A 329 -2.96 20.32 -3.29
C ALA A 329 -4.20 21.18 -2.98
N ASP A 330 -5.21 21.18 -3.85
CA ASP A 330 -6.47 21.91 -3.61
C ASP A 330 -7.22 21.38 -2.38
N ARG A 331 -7.24 20.05 -2.17
CA ARG A 331 -7.82 19.42 -0.97
C ARG A 331 -7.10 19.82 0.32
N ALA A 332 -5.77 19.95 0.28
CA ALA A 332 -5.00 20.43 1.43
C ALA A 332 -5.32 21.90 1.73
N TRP A 333 -5.46 22.76 0.71
CA TRP A 333 -5.85 24.16 0.92
C TRP A 333 -7.30 24.35 1.40
N GLU A 334 -8.22 23.49 1.00
CA GLU A 334 -9.56 23.40 1.58
C GLU A 334 -9.49 23.08 3.09
N LEU A 335 -8.70 22.06 3.47
CA LEU A 335 -8.53 21.69 4.88
C LEU A 335 -7.77 22.74 5.69
N PHE A 336 -6.73 23.38 5.14
CA PHE A 336 -6.04 24.50 5.80
C PHE A 336 -6.98 25.69 6.05
N ALA A 337 -7.97 25.94 5.18
CA ALA A 337 -8.98 26.97 5.42
C ALA A 337 -9.88 26.62 6.61
N GLU A 338 -10.19 25.33 6.81
CA GLU A 338 -10.95 24.81 7.95
C GLU A 338 -10.13 24.83 9.26
N VAL A 339 -8.89 24.32 9.26
CA VAL A 339 -8.16 23.99 10.49
C VAL A 339 -7.00 24.94 10.83
N ALA A 340 -6.59 25.81 9.91
CA ALA A 340 -5.45 26.72 10.06
C ALA A 340 -5.76 28.18 9.64
N SER A 341 -7.05 28.53 9.56
CA SER A 341 -7.55 29.87 9.18
C SER A 341 -6.88 30.44 7.91
N SER A 342 -6.59 29.55 6.94
CA SER A 342 -5.65 29.86 5.87
C SER A 342 -6.23 30.70 4.72
N GLN A 343 -5.33 31.36 4.00
CA GLN A 343 -5.63 32.05 2.75
C GLN A 343 -4.57 31.69 1.71
N ALA A 344 -4.99 31.15 0.55
CA ALA A 344 -4.07 30.76 -0.51
C ALA A 344 -3.62 31.98 -1.33
N ALA A 345 -2.42 31.95 -1.88
CA ALA A 345 -2.00 32.91 -2.89
C ALA A 345 -2.81 32.73 -4.19
N ALA A 346 -2.85 33.78 -5.01
CA ALA A 346 -3.46 33.73 -6.34
C ALA A 346 -2.68 32.81 -7.29
N GLY A 347 -3.36 31.79 -7.82
CA GLY A 347 -2.79 30.83 -8.79
C GLY A 347 -2.09 29.62 -8.15
N THR A 348 -1.49 28.81 -9.04
CA THR A 348 -0.79 27.56 -8.71
C THR A 348 0.42 27.45 -9.64
N LEU A 349 1.57 27.04 -9.11
CA LEU A 349 2.77 26.73 -9.89
C LEU A 349 2.73 25.25 -10.25
N ASP A 350 2.39 24.89 -11.50
CA ASP A 350 2.32 23.49 -11.96
C ASP A 350 3.34 23.25 -13.07
N ALA A 351 4.48 22.65 -12.70
CA ALA A 351 5.52 22.25 -13.63
C ALA A 351 5.23 20.84 -14.15
N TYR A 352 4.52 20.73 -15.28
CA TYR A 352 4.18 19.47 -15.95
C TYR A 352 4.59 19.49 -17.44
N PRO A 353 5.89 19.49 -17.78
CA PRO A 353 6.38 19.74 -19.13
C PRO A 353 6.00 18.64 -20.16
N ALA A 354 5.73 17.43 -19.69
CA ALA A 354 5.26 16.31 -20.50
C ALA A 354 4.13 15.57 -19.74
N PRO A 355 2.86 15.95 -19.97
CA PRO A 355 1.72 15.31 -19.31
C PRO A 355 1.67 13.79 -19.51
N ILE A 356 1.44 13.06 -18.43
CA ILE A 356 1.24 11.61 -18.45
C ILE A 356 -0.23 11.34 -18.79
N GLU A 357 -0.45 10.98 -20.06
CA GLU A 357 -1.75 10.60 -20.59
C GLU A 357 -2.20 9.23 -20.09
N ALA A 358 -3.51 9.07 -19.89
CA ALA A 358 -4.11 7.79 -19.56
C ALA A 358 -3.95 6.80 -20.73
N ILE A 359 -3.36 5.63 -20.46
CA ILE A 359 -3.16 4.59 -21.49
C ILE A 359 -4.47 3.90 -21.84
N ARG A 360 -4.49 3.27 -23.02
CA ARG A 360 -5.63 2.48 -23.49
C ARG A 360 -5.26 1.02 -23.66
N VAL A 361 -6.12 0.15 -23.16
CA VAL A 361 -5.92 -1.30 -23.19
C VAL A 361 -7.16 -1.96 -23.79
N SER A 362 -6.96 -2.73 -24.86
CA SER A 362 -8.02 -3.54 -25.46
C SER A 362 -8.24 -4.84 -24.68
N LEU A 363 -9.49 -5.12 -24.32
CA LEU A 363 -9.92 -6.35 -23.65
C LEU A 363 -10.89 -7.13 -24.55
N ARG A 364 -10.60 -8.41 -24.77
CA ARG A 364 -11.45 -9.32 -25.55
C ARG A 364 -12.24 -10.23 -24.62
N THR A 365 -13.57 -10.21 -24.70
CA THR A 365 -14.48 -11.09 -23.93
C THR A 365 -14.10 -12.57 -24.10
N ALA A 366 -13.78 -12.99 -25.33
CA ALA A 366 -13.32 -14.36 -25.61
C ALA A 366 -11.99 -14.71 -24.89
N ARG A 367 -11.11 -13.72 -24.64
CA ARG A 367 -9.83 -13.94 -23.95
C ARG A 367 -9.99 -13.97 -22.43
N VAL A 368 -10.90 -13.18 -21.87
CA VAL A 368 -11.33 -13.30 -20.45
C VAL A 368 -11.77 -14.74 -20.20
N ASN A 369 -12.72 -15.23 -20.99
CA ASN A 369 -13.29 -16.57 -20.83
C ASN A 369 -12.29 -17.71 -21.09
N ASP A 370 -11.38 -17.57 -22.06
CA ASP A 370 -10.29 -18.52 -22.30
C ASP A 370 -9.25 -18.58 -21.16
N VAL A 371 -8.96 -17.46 -20.50
CA VAL A 371 -8.03 -17.41 -19.36
C VAL A 371 -8.66 -17.89 -18.06
N LEU A 372 -9.91 -17.48 -17.78
CA LEU A 372 -10.59 -17.76 -16.52
C LEU A 372 -11.36 -19.08 -16.53
N GLY A 373 -11.69 -19.64 -17.70
CA GLY A 373 -12.57 -20.81 -17.81
C GLY A 373 -14.03 -20.50 -17.47
N THR A 374 -14.47 -19.28 -17.81
CA THR A 374 -15.81 -18.73 -17.54
C THR A 374 -16.60 -18.51 -18.83
N ASP A 375 -17.89 -18.19 -18.72
CA ASP A 375 -18.77 -17.80 -19.84
C ASP A 375 -19.38 -16.40 -19.60
N LEU A 376 -18.55 -15.42 -19.20
CA LEU A 376 -18.98 -14.04 -18.94
C LEU A 376 -19.29 -13.30 -20.25
N ASP A 377 -20.34 -12.48 -20.25
CA ASP A 377 -20.63 -11.57 -21.35
C ASP A 377 -19.94 -10.20 -21.18
N THR A 378 -19.90 -9.43 -22.26
CA THR A 378 -19.25 -8.10 -22.29
C THR A 378 -19.89 -7.10 -21.31
N ALA A 379 -21.18 -7.25 -21.02
CA ALA A 379 -21.90 -6.37 -20.09
C ALA A 379 -21.52 -6.64 -18.64
N THR A 380 -21.38 -7.91 -18.26
CA THR A 380 -20.91 -8.34 -16.94
C THR A 380 -19.46 -7.92 -16.72
N ILE A 381 -18.58 -8.14 -17.71
CA ILE A 381 -17.19 -7.68 -17.69
C ILE A 381 -17.10 -6.16 -17.48
N ARG A 382 -17.93 -5.39 -18.20
CA ARG A 382 -18.03 -3.94 -18.04
C ARG A 382 -18.47 -3.54 -16.62
N GLY A 383 -19.48 -4.21 -16.08
CA GLY A 383 -19.98 -3.98 -14.72
C GLY A 383 -18.95 -4.24 -13.63
N HIS A 384 -17.94 -5.09 -13.87
CA HIS A 384 -16.80 -5.29 -12.96
C HIS A 384 -15.72 -4.21 -13.08
N LEU A 385 -15.57 -3.57 -14.25
CA LEU A 385 -14.46 -2.65 -14.55
C LEU A 385 -14.83 -1.16 -14.37
N GLU A 386 -16.03 -0.74 -14.78
CA GLU A 386 -16.43 0.68 -14.72
C GLU A 386 -16.46 1.27 -13.29
N PRO A 387 -16.95 0.56 -12.25
CA PRO A 387 -16.92 1.07 -10.86
C PRO A 387 -15.51 1.33 -10.30
N LEU A 388 -14.48 0.71 -10.90
CA LEU A 388 -13.08 0.89 -10.53
C LEU A 388 -12.42 2.06 -11.27
N GLY A 389 -13.14 2.72 -12.17
CA GLY A 389 -12.66 3.85 -12.96
C GLY A 389 -12.07 3.48 -14.33
N PHE A 390 -12.15 2.22 -14.76
CA PHE A 390 -11.82 1.84 -16.15
C PHE A 390 -12.97 2.24 -17.07
N THR A 391 -12.85 3.39 -17.73
CA THR A 391 -13.90 3.93 -18.61
C THR A 391 -13.69 3.51 -20.06
N VAL A 392 -14.72 3.61 -20.90
CA VAL A 392 -14.60 3.41 -22.36
C VAL A 392 -14.62 4.77 -23.05
N PRO A 393 -13.77 5.03 -24.07
CA PRO A 393 -13.74 6.31 -24.76
C PRO A 393 -15.09 6.70 -25.38
N GLU A 394 -15.46 7.97 -25.30
CA GLU A 394 -16.67 8.48 -25.94
C GLU A 394 -16.66 8.23 -27.46
N GLY A 395 -17.83 7.90 -28.01
CA GLY A 395 -18.00 7.60 -29.44
C GLY A 395 -17.53 6.20 -29.87
N VAL A 396 -16.90 5.41 -28.98
CA VAL A 396 -16.59 4.00 -29.23
C VAL A 396 -17.75 3.14 -28.74
N HIS A 397 -18.47 2.49 -29.65
CA HIS A 397 -19.55 1.58 -29.28
C HIS A 397 -19.01 0.39 -28.48
N ALA A 398 -19.63 0.13 -27.32
CA ALA A 398 -19.39 -1.04 -26.46
C ALA A 398 -19.54 -2.38 -27.20
N ASP A 399 -20.28 -2.36 -28.32
CA ASP A 399 -20.66 -3.49 -29.16
C ASP A 399 -19.54 -3.87 -30.17
N GLY A 400 -18.30 -3.39 -29.92
CA GLY A 400 -17.13 -3.52 -30.78
C GLY A 400 -17.02 -4.89 -31.43
N HIS A 401 -17.12 -4.90 -32.77
CA HIS A 401 -17.34 -6.08 -33.61
C HIS A 401 -16.52 -7.31 -33.15
N GLY A 402 -17.20 -8.29 -32.55
CA GLY A 402 -16.56 -9.53 -32.07
C GLY A 402 -16.25 -9.60 -30.58
N GLY A 403 -16.72 -8.65 -29.76
CA GLY A 403 -16.56 -8.69 -28.30
C GLY A 403 -15.20 -8.17 -27.84
N VAL A 404 -14.79 -7.03 -28.39
CA VAL A 404 -13.56 -6.32 -28.03
C VAL A 404 -13.90 -4.91 -27.57
N VAL A 405 -13.43 -4.53 -26.37
CA VAL A 405 -13.67 -3.21 -25.77
C VAL A 405 -12.33 -2.55 -25.47
N GLU A 406 -12.18 -1.28 -25.81
CA GLU A 406 -11.02 -0.46 -25.41
C GLU A 406 -11.34 0.26 -24.10
N TYR A 407 -10.55 0.03 -23.06
CA TYR A 407 -10.65 0.72 -21.78
C TYR A 407 -9.54 1.75 -21.62
N VAL A 408 -9.90 2.93 -21.11
CA VAL A 408 -8.98 3.93 -20.58
C VAL A 408 -8.61 3.51 -19.17
N VAL A 409 -7.31 3.37 -18.91
CA VAL A 409 -6.79 2.99 -17.59
C VAL A 409 -6.63 4.25 -16.75
N PRO A 410 -7.24 4.34 -15.55
CA PRO A 410 -7.06 5.49 -14.68
C PRO A 410 -5.59 5.60 -14.22
N THR A 411 -5.04 6.81 -14.15
CA THR A 411 -3.61 7.04 -13.88
C THR A 411 -3.16 6.66 -12.46
N TYR A 412 -4.09 6.41 -11.53
CA TYR A 412 -3.80 5.76 -10.24
C TYR A 412 -3.60 4.24 -10.33
N ARG A 413 -3.77 3.60 -11.50
CA ARG A 413 -3.53 2.16 -11.75
C ARG A 413 -2.33 1.91 -12.69
N PRO A 414 -1.09 2.21 -12.26
CA PRO A 414 0.11 1.97 -13.06
C PRO A 414 0.42 0.48 -13.28
N ASP A 415 -0.29 -0.43 -12.60
CA ASP A 415 -0.19 -1.88 -12.76
C ASP A 415 -0.97 -2.42 -13.97
N CYS A 416 -1.94 -1.67 -14.49
CA CYS A 416 -2.83 -2.13 -15.56
C CYS A 416 -2.36 -1.73 -16.96
N GLU A 417 -1.21 -2.27 -17.41
CA GLU A 417 -0.64 -1.92 -18.73
C GLU A 417 -1.13 -2.79 -19.90
N ARG A 418 -1.71 -3.96 -19.62
CA ARG A 418 -1.97 -5.00 -20.64
C ARG A 418 -3.33 -5.67 -20.42
N GLU A 419 -3.80 -6.37 -21.46
CA GLU A 419 -5.06 -7.12 -21.44
C GLU A 419 -5.16 -8.10 -20.25
N ILE A 420 -4.06 -8.76 -19.88
CA ILE A 420 -4.06 -9.74 -18.77
C ILE A 420 -4.30 -9.08 -17.40
N ASP A 421 -3.91 -7.80 -17.25
CA ASP A 421 -4.06 -7.05 -16.01
C ASP A 421 -5.53 -6.66 -15.82
N LEU A 422 -6.23 -6.29 -16.90
CA LEU A 422 -7.70 -6.13 -16.87
C LEU A 422 -8.44 -7.47 -16.66
N ILE A 423 -7.88 -8.60 -17.09
CA ILE A 423 -8.46 -9.93 -16.81
C ILE A 423 -8.36 -10.27 -15.32
N GLU A 424 -7.29 -9.86 -14.63
CA GLU A 424 -7.17 -9.98 -13.17
C GLU A 424 -8.24 -9.15 -12.45
N GLU A 425 -8.46 -7.91 -12.89
CA GLU A 425 -9.52 -7.03 -12.36
C GLU A 425 -10.93 -7.63 -12.52
N VAL A 426 -11.24 -8.19 -13.69
CA VAL A 426 -12.49 -8.94 -13.90
C VAL A 426 -12.56 -10.15 -12.97
N ALA A 427 -11.48 -10.94 -12.87
CA ALA A 427 -11.49 -12.18 -12.09
C ALA A 427 -11.69 -11.94 -10.60
N ARG A 428 -11.08 -10.89 -10.03
CA ARG A 428 -11.20 -10.58 -8.60
C ARG A 428 -12.58 -10.02 -8.22
N HIS A 429 -13.21 -9.21 -9.09
CA HIS A 429 -14.57 -8.69 -8.89
C HIS A 429 -15.68 -9.67 -9.25
N HIS A 430 -15.43 -10.56 -10.21
CA HIS A 430 -16.25 -11.76 -10.37
C HIS A 430 -16.14 -12.69 -9.16
N GLY A 431 -14.99 -12.65 -8.46
CA GLY A 431 -14.68 -13.42 -7.27
C GLY A 431 -14.08 -14.79 -7.64
N TYR A 432 -12.83 -15.05 -7.21
CA TYR A 432 -12.12 -16.30 -7.54
C TYR A 432 -12.86 -17.58 -7.10
N ASN A 433 -13.73 -17.50 -6.08
CA ASN A 433 -14.55 -18.64 -5.64
C ASN A 433 -15.68 -19.00 -6.60
N ASN A 434 -16.08 -18.08 -7.49
CA ASN A 434 -17.09 -18.33 -8.53
C ASN A 434 -16.48 -18.97 -9.80
N ILE A 435 -15.15 -18.96 -9.93
CA ILE A 435 -14.44 -19.60 -11.04
C ILE A 435 -14.40 -21.12 -10.84
N ALA A 436 -14.88 -21.86 -11.85
CA ALA A 436 -15.02 -23.31 -11.78
C ALA A 436 -13.65 -24.03 -11.70
N ARG A 437 -13.44 -24.81 -10.64
CA ARG A 437 -12.23 -25.64 -10.49
C ARG A 437 -12.26 -26.79 -11.48
N THR A 438 -11.38 -26.75 -12.49
CA THR A 438 -11.25 -27.80 -13.51
C THR A 438 -9.85 -28.40 -13.52
N LEU A 439 -9.73 -29.66 -13.98
CA LEU A 439 -8.43 -30.27 -14.23
C LEU A 439 -7.89 -29.81 -15.60
N PRO A 440 -6.60 -29.43 -15.70
CA PRO A 440 -5.99 -29.08 -16.99
C PRO A 440 -6.11 -30.24 -18.00
N ARG A 441 -6.56 -29.93 -19.21
CA ARG A 441 -6.66 -30.93 -20.30
C ARG A 441 -5.27 -31.31 -20.80
N MET A 442 -4.71 -32.40 -20.27
CA MET A 442 -3.49 -33.00 -20.80
C MET A 442 -3.80 -33.75 -22.11
N LYS A 443 -3.04 -33.47 -23.18
CA LYS A 443 -3.18 -34.18 -24.46
C LYS A 443 -2.69 -35.62 -24.40
N GLU A 444 -1.66 -35.87 -23.60
CA GLU A 444 -1.09 -37.19 -23.33
C GLU A 444 -0.70 -37.26 -21.85
N PRO A 445 -0.80 -38.43 -21.18
CA PRO A 445 -0.20 -38.62 -19.86
C PRO A 445 1.33 -38.59 -20.01
N SER A 446 1.95 -37.50 -19.57
CA SER A 446 3.42 -37.35 -19.58
C SER A 446 3.92 -37.18 -18.16
N GLY A 447 4.87 -38.03 -17.76
CA GLY A 447 5.39 -38.07 -16.40
C GLY A 447 6.08 -39.39 -16.10
N GLY A 448 6.93 -39.38 -15.08
CA GLY A 448 7.71 -40.54 -14.64
C GLY A 448 8.92 -40.11 -13.84
N LEU A 449 9.42 -41.00 -12.98
CA LEU A 449 10.68 -40.77 -12.27
C LEU A 449 11.84 -41.07 -13.22
N THR A 450 12.77 -40.12 -13.34
CA THR A 450 14.03 -40.37 -14.04
C THR A 450 14.85 -41.45 -13.32
N PRO A 451 15.76 -42.16 -14.00
CA PRO A 451 16.64 -43.15 -13.36
C PRO A 451 17.42 -42.59 -12.16
N VAL A 452 17.79 -41.31 -12.19
CA VAL A 452 18.47 -40.63 -11.06
C VAL A 452 17.53 -40.42 -9.87
N GLN A 453 16.26 -40.07 -10.11
CA GLN A 453 15.25 -39.95 -9.04
C GLN A 453 14.88 -41.30 -8.45
N LEU A 454 14.77 -42.36 -9.27
CA LEU A 454 14.60 -43.74 -8.80
C LEU A 454 15.79 -44.19 -7.96
N GLY A 455 17.02 -43.99 -8.45
CA GLY A 455 18.25 -44.31 -7.72
C GLY A 455 18.36 -43.56 -6.40
N ARG A 456 18.03 -42.26 -6.36
CA ARG A 456 18.02 -41.48 -5.11
C ARG A 456 17.02 -42.02 -4.08
N ARG A 457 15.83 -42.47 -4.52
CA ARG A 457 14.85 -43.11 -3.63
C ARG A 457 15.38 -44.45 -3.13
N ALA A 458 15.84 -45.32 -4.02
CA ALA A 458 16.41 -46.62 -3.65
C ALA A 458 17.59 -46.50 -2.65
N VAL A 459 18.47 -45.51 -2.82
CA VAL A 459 19.55 -45.23 -1.85
C VAL A 459 19.01 -44.78 -0.50
N ARG A 460 18.01 -43.90 -0.46
CA ARG A 460 17.34 -43.50 0.79
C ARG A 460 16.69 -44.69 1.47
N ASP A 461 15.90 -45.45 0.73
CA ASP A 461 15.14 -46.60 1.26
C ASP A 461 16.09 -47.68 1.81
N ALA A 462 17.25 -47.88 1.16
CA ALA A 462 18.30 -48.76 1.66
C ALA A 462 18.95 -48.25 2.96
N LEU A 463 19.30 -46.95 3.05
CA LEU A 463 19.93 -46.36 4.25
C LEU A 463 18.97 -46.32 5.45
N LEU A 464 17.68 -46.04 5.22
CA LEU A 464 16.63 -46.20 6.23
C LEU A 464 16.48 -47.67 6.65
N GLY A 465 16.55 -48.60 5.69
CA GLY A 465 16.49 -50.04 5.93
C GLY A 465 17.64 -50.58 6.78
N THR A 466 18.80 -49.91 6.82
CA THR A 466 19.92 -50.24 7.73
C THR A 466 19.80 -49.57 9.11
N GLY A 467 18.71 -48.87 9.41
CA GLY A 467 18.48 -48.20 10.70
C GLY A 467 19.10 -46.80 10.82
N LEU A 468 19.58 -46.20 9.73
CA LEU A 468 20.04 -44.81 9.74
C LEU A 468 18.85 -43.84 9.61
N SER A 469 18.95 -42.65 10.19
CA SER A 469 17.95 -41.58 10.06
C SER A 469 18.39 -40.54 9.02
N GLU A 470 17.46 -40.07 8.17
CA GLU A 470 17.75 -38.97 7.24
C GLU A 470 17.74 -37.64 8.00
N ALA A 471 18.87 -36.93 8.01
CA ALA A 471 19.02 -35.59 8.55
C ALA A 471 18.90 -34.54 7.44
N TYR A 472 18.43 -33.35 7.81
CA TYR A 472 18.40 -32.16 6.94
C TYR A 472 19.16 -31.04 7.64
N THR A 473 20.43 -30.85 7.28
CA THR A 473 21.31 -29.89 7.94
C THR A 473 21.37 -28.57 7.16
N PHE A 474 21.73 -27.47 7.84
CA PHE A 474 21.82 -26.17 7.19
C PHE A 474 22.83 -26.20 6.03
N SER A 475 22.50 -25.49 4.95
CA SER A 475 23.40 -25.32 3.80
C SER A 475 24.44 -24.22 4.04
N LEU A 476 24.24 -23.40 5.06
CA LEU A 476 25.20 -22.45 5.60
C LEU A 476 25.90 -23.06 6.81
N VAL A 477 27.22 -22.91 6.89
CA VAL A 477 28.09 -23.50 7.91
C VAL A 477 29.19 -22.53 8.29
N ALA A 478 29.77 -22.71 9.49
CA ALA A 478 30.89 -21.88 9.92
C ALA A 478 32.22 -22.37 9.33
N PRO A 479 33.20 -21.47 9.12
CA PRO A 479 34.58 -21.87 8.81
C PRO A 479 35.16 -22.83 9.86
N ALA A 480 34.76 -22.68 11.13
CA ALA A 480 35.11 -23.58 12.22
C ALA A 480 34.49 -24.99 12.06
N ASP A 481 33.26 -25.09 11.57
CA ASP A 481 32.60 -26.38 11.31
C ASP A 481 33.33 -27.16 10.21
N LEU A 482 33.81 -26.45 9.18
CA LEU A 482 34.62 -27.02 8.11
C LEU A 482 35.96 -27.54 8.66
N ALA A 483 36.67 -26.73 9.44
CA ALA A 483 37.93 -27.11 10.06
C ALA A 483 37.77 -28.32 11.00
N ALA A 484 36.73 -28.34 11.83
CA ALA A 484 36.40 -29.46 12.71
C ALA A 484 36.06 -30.75 11.94
N ALA A 485 35.46 -30.62 10.74
CA ALA A 485 35.20 -31.73 9.83
C ALA A 485 36.43 -32.15 8.99
N GLY A 486 37.62 -31.57 9.22
CA GLY A 486 38.84 -31.84 8.45
C GLY A 486 38.83 -31.26 7.02
N LEU A 487 37.96 -30.28 6.75
CA LEU A 487 37.84 -29.60 5.46
C LEU A 487 38.51 -28.22 5.49
N PRO A 488 38.93 -27.68 4.33
CA PRO A 488 39.40 -26.29 4.25
C PRO A 488 38.33 -25.32 4.78
N PRO A 489 38.68 -24.34 5.65
CA PRO A 489 37.75 -23.36 6.22
C PRO A 489 37.40 -22.24 5.23
N GLU A 490 37.10 -22.61 3.99
CA GLU A 490 36.84 -21.72 2.86
C GLU A 490 35.73 -22.28 1.98
N GLY A 491 34.95 -21.39 1.36
CA GLY A 491 33.79 -21.77 0.57
C GLY A 491 33.32 -20.67 -0.36
N ILE A 492 32.05 -20.75 -0.76
CA ILE A 492 31.34 -19.60 -1.35
C ILE A 492 30.72 -18.83 -0.19
N GLU A 493 31.25 -17.65 0.07
CA GLU A 493 30.81 -16.76 1.15
C GLU A 493 29.57 -15.95 0.73
N LEU A 494 28.66 -15.75 1.68
CA LEU A 494 27.52 -14.83 1.53
C LEU A 494 27.94 -13.43 1.95
N GLU A 495 27.62 -12.44 1.11
CA GLU A 495 27.87 -11.02 1.40
C GLU A 495 27.06 -10.50 2.59
N ASN A 496 25.83 -10.99 2.76
CA ASN A 496 24.92 -10.61 3.85
C ASN A 496 24.30 -11.87 4.50
N PRO A 497 25.05 -12.62 5.33
CA PRO A 497 24.53 -13.80 6.01
C PRO A 497 23.67 -13.43 7.21
N LEU A 498 22.70 -14.28 7.58
CA LEU A 498 21.84 -14.06 8.76
C LEU A 498 22.61 -14.11 10.08
N ARG A 499 23.73 -14.83 10.11
CA ARG A 499 24.71 -14.89 11.20
C ARG A 499 26.10 -14.78 10.60
N ALA A 500 26.96 -13.94 11.18
CA ALA A 500 28.32 -13.73 10.68
C ALA A 500 29.16 -15.01 10.73
N GLU A 501 28.87 -15.90 11.68
CA GLU A 501 29.55 -17.17 11.88
C GLU A 501 29.19 -18.18 10.80
N GLU A 502 27.93 -18.22 10.35
CA GLU A 502 27.41 -19.17 9.34
C GLU A 502 27.43 -18.54 7.93
N SER A 503 28.58 -17.97 7.54
CA SER A 503 28.74 -17.20 6.28
C SER A 503 29.02 -18.03 5.02
N LEU A 504 29.40 -19.32 5.14
CA LEU A 504 29.84 -20.14 4.02
C LEU A 504 28.77 -21.13 3.55
N LEU A 505 28.53 -21.21 2.23
CA LEU A 505 27.84 -22.35 1.64
C LEU A 505 28.69 -23.62 1.79
N ARG A 506 28.10 -24.68 2.33
CA ARG A 506 28.81 -25.93 2.66
C ARG A 506 29.45 -26.58 1.42
N PRO A 507 30.77 -26.85 1.42
CA PRO A 507 31.45 -27.53 0.31
C PRO A 507 31.23 -29.05 0.33
N ALA A 508 30.78 -29.61 1.46
CA ALA A 508 30.37 -30.99 1.66
C ALA A 508 29.20 -31.06 2.66
N VAL A 509 28.52 -32.20 2.74
CA VAL A 509 27.39 -32.44 3.67
C VAL A 509 27.88 -32.85 5.07
N LEU A 510 29.07 -33.46 5.17
CA LEU A 510 29.65 -34.00 6.40
C LEU A 510 29.67 -33.04 7.61
N PRO A 511 30.04 -31.73 7.50
CA PRO A 511 30.11 -30.83 8.66
C PRO A 511 28.76 -30.69 9.38
N GLY A 512 27.66 -30.63 8.61
CA GLY A 512 26.32 -30.57 9.17
C GLY A 512 25.93 -31.86 9.90
N LEU A 513 26.29 -33.02 9.35
CA LEU A 513 26.05 -34.32 9.98
C LEU A 513 26.86 -34.49 11.27
N LEU A 514 28.11 -34.01 11.30
CA LEU A 514 28.93 -34.01 12.52
C LEU A 514 28.35 -33.09 13.60
N ARG A 515 27.86 -31.89 13.23
CA ARG A 515 27.12 -31.00 14.16
C ARG A 515 25.85 -31.67 14.68
N ALA A 516 25.09 -32.36 13.83
CA ALA A 516 23.89 -33.08 14.26
C ALA A 516 24.22 -34.25 15.21
N ALA A 517 25.30 -34.99 14.97
CA ALA A 517 25.77 -36.05 15.87
C ALA A 517 26.22 -35.47 17.23
N ALA A 518 27.05 -34.43 17.22
CA ALA A 518 27.50 -33.74 18.44
C ALA A 518 26.33 -33.14 19.26
N PHE A 519 25.32 -32.58 18.57
CA PHE A 519 24.11 -32.10 19.22
C PHE A 519 23.36 -33.23 19.94
N ASN A 520 23.13 -34.37 19.29
CA ASN A 520 22.44 -35.51 19.91
C ASN A 520 23.24 -36.09 21.09
N ALA A 521 24.56 -36.24 20.95
CA ALA A 521 25.44 -36.69 22.03
C ALA A 521 25.37 -35.76 23.25
N GLY A 522 25.35 -34.44 23.04
CA GLY A 522 25.16 -33.44 24.10
C GLY A 522 23.79 -33.48 24.79
N HIS A 523 22.80 -34.16 24.22
CA HIS A 523 21.45 -34.36 24.78
C HIS A 523 21.23 -35.81 25.26
N GLY A 524 22.30 -36.58 25.49
CA GLY A 524 22.23 -37.94 26.03
C GLY A 524 21.96 -39.04 25.00
N LEU A 525 22.05 -38.74 23.71
CA LEU A 525 21.93 -39.70 22.61
C LEU A 525 23.25 -39.80 21.83
N PRO A 526 24.29 -40.46 22.37
CA PRO A 526 25.61 -40.55 21.72
C PRO A 526 25.59 -41.43 20.46
N ASP A 527 24.76 -42.48 20.44
CA ASP A 527 24.74 -43.50 19.40
C ASP A 527 23.71 -43.19 18.31
N VAL A 528 24.01 -42.23 17.43
CA VAL A 528 23.14 -41.84 16.31
C VAL A 528 23.72 -42.22 14.94
N GLY A 529 22.94 -42.99 14.16
CA GLY A 529 23.20 -43.26 12.75
C GLY A 529 22.50 -42.25 11.86
N LEU A 530 23.25 -41.36 11.20
CA LEU A 530 22.71 -40.27 10.38
C LEU A 530 23.20 -40.35 8.92
N PHE A 531 22.34 -39.98 7.97
CA PHE A 531 22.72 -39.70 6.58
C PHE A 531 21.97 -38.47 6.05
N GLU A 532 22.49 -37.82 5.00
CA GLU A 532 21.76 -36.76 4.30
C GLU A 532 22.00 -36.87 2.79
N ILE A 533 20.94 -36.74 1.99
CA ILE A 533 21.05 -36.62 0.52
C ILE A 533 20.81 -35.17 0.11
N GLY A 534 21.82 -34.33 0.29
CA GLY A 534 21.77 -32.88 0.05
C GLY A 534 22.69 -32.40 -1.07
N HIS A 535 22.51 -31.15 -1.49
CA HIS A 535 23.49 -30.46 -2.33
C HIS A 535 24.66 -29.95 -1.50
N ALA A 536 25.83 -29.87 -2.14
CA ALA A 536 27.03 -29.23 -1.63
C ALA A 536 27.59 -28.29 -2.72
N ALA A 537 28.22 -27.20 -2.30
CA ALA A 537 28.74 -26.14 -3.15
C ALA A 537 30.28 -26.07 -3.04
N PRO A 538 31.03 -27.09 -3.50
CA PRO A 538 32.48 -27.07 -3.45
C PRO A 538 33.01 -25.88 -4.26
N ARG A 539 33.99 -25.17 -3.70
CA ARG A 539 34.65 -24.03 -4.37
C ARG A 539 35.17 -24.50 -5.73
N ALA A 540 34.67 -23.91 -6.80
CA ALA A 540 35.12 -24.26 -8.14
C ALA A 540 36.60 -23.92 -8.27
N GLN A 541 37.46 -24.94 -8.47
CA GLN A 541 38.82 -24.71 -8.94
C GLN A 541 38.75 -23.82 -10.19
N PRO A 542 39.60 -22.80 -10.34
CA PRO A 542 39.60 -21.94 -11.52
C PRO A 542 39.79 -22.81 -12.76
N ALA A 543 38.73 -22.96 -13.54
CA ALA A 543 38.66 -24.04 -14.51
C ALA A 543 39.72 -23.87 -15.59
N ARG A 544 40.67 -24.82 -15.68
CA ARG A 544 41.27 -25.15 -16.97
C ARG A 544 40.10 -25.38 -17.92
N ARG A 545 39.93 -24.49 -18.91
CA ARG A 545 38.75 -24.44 -19.80
C ARG A 545 38.49 -25.81 -20.43
N ARG A 546 37.65 -26.63 -19.80
CA ARG A 546 37.13 -27.84 -20.44
C ARG A 546 36.28 -27.37 -21.62
N PRO A 547 36.53 -27.83 -22.86
CA PRO A 547 35.74 -27.41 -24.00
C PRO A 547 34.28 -27.77 -23.74
N ARG A 548 33.39 -26.77 -23.88
CA ARG A 548 31.94 -26.96 -23.68
C ARG A 548 31.49 -28.13 -24.55
N ARG A 549 31.12 -29.27 -23.93
CA ARG A 549 30.40 -30.33 -24.64
C ARG A 549 29.11 -29.70 -25.18
N ARG A 550 29.08 -29.47 -26.50
CA ARG A 550 27.86 -29.04 -27.18
C ARG A 550 26.81 -30.12 -26.93
N ARG A 551 25.72 -29.79 -26.24
CA ARG A 551 24.52 -30.63 -26.29
C ARG A 551 24.11 -30.71 -27.76
N PRO A 552 23.82 -31.90 -28.31
CA PRO A 552 23.25 -31.98 -29.65
C PRO A 552 21.90 -31.23 -29.63
N VAL A 553 21.77 -30.24 -30.51
CA VAL A 553 20.48 -29.61 -30.75
C VAL A 553 19.60 -30.68 -31.38
N ARG A 554 18.48 -31.02 -30.71
CA ARG A 554 17.46 -31.85 -31.35
C ARG A 554 16.88 -31.07 -32.51
N ASP A 555 17.15 -31.55 -33.71
CA ASP A 555 16.64 -30.97 -34.94
C ASP A 555 15.10 -31.07 -34.92
N ARG A 556 14.42 -29.92 -34.82
CA ARG A 556 12.97 -29.86 -34.99
C ARG A 556 12.72 -29.77 -36.48
N GLY A 557 12.38 -30.91 -37.08
CA GLY A 557 12.11 -31.02 -38.51
C GLY A 557 11.18 -29.92 -39.01
N ARG A 558 11.64 -29.19 -40.02
CA ARG A 558 10.83 -28.22 -40.76
C ARG A 558 9.82 -28.96 -41.63
N SER A 559 8.53 -28.87 -41.31
CA SER A 559 7.50 -29.00 -42.34
C SER A 559 7.53 -27.74 -43.21
N ALA A 560 7.79 -27.92 -44.51
CA ALA A 560 7.83 -26.81 -45.46
C ALA A 560 6.40 -26.30 -45.77
N GLY A 561 6.24 -24.99 -46.03
CA GLY A 561 4.92 -24.43 -46.36
C GLY A 561 4.88 -22.91 -46.55
N ALA A 562 5.32 -22.44 -47.73
CA ALA A 562 5.01 -21.12 -48.34
C ALA A 562 5.43 -19.80 -47.63
N GLY A 563 5.62 -18.74 -48.43
CA GLY A 563 5.70 -17.35 -47.95
C GLY A 563 7.05 -16.61 -48.06
N ARG A 564 7.61 -16.47 -49.27
CA ARG A 564 8.59 -15.39 -49.54
C ARG A 564 7.84 -14.06 -49.70
N LEU A 565 8.32 -12.96 -49.09
CA LEU A 565 8.62 -11.67 -49.76
C LEU A 565 9.02 -10.56 -48.74
N ALA A 566 9.67 -9.52 -49.27
CA ALA A 566 9.95 -8.20 -48.67
C ALA A 566 10.84 -8.12 -47.40
N ALA A 567 12.14 -7.83 -47.61
CA ALA A 567 12.80 -6.60 -47.14
C ALA A 567 14.33 -6.67 -47.34
N ALA A 568 14.85 -6.03 -48.39
CA ALA A 568 16.28 -5.85 -48.62
C ALA A 568 16.58 -4.40 -49.01
N ALA A 569 17.83 -3.97 -48.80
CA ALA A 569 18.33 -2.60 -48.83
C ALA A 569 17.85 -1.76 -47.61
N ARG A 570 18.68 -0.89 -47.00
CA ARG A 570 19.83 -0.16 -47.57
C ARG A 570 21.03 -0.15 -46.61
N ARG A 571 22.21 -0.63 -47.07
CA ARG A 571 23.52 -0.20 -46.53
C ARG A 571 24.06 0.89 -47.45
N ARG A 572 24.41 2.07 -46.92
CA ARG A 572 25.17 3.10 -47.66
C ARG A 572 26.60 3.20 -47.14
N ARG A 573 27.55 3.19 -48.08
CA ARG A 573 28.98 3.44 -47.84
C ARG A 573 29.21 4.92 -47.52
N ARG A 574 30.24 5.22 -46.72
CA ARG A 574 31.07 6.43 -46.89
C ARG A 574 32.54 6.03 -46.87
N VAL A 575 33.30 6.58 -47.80
CA VAL A 575 34.76 6.45 -47.97
C VAL A 575 35.28 7.85 -48.22
N ARG A 576 36.33 8.27 -47.52
CA ARG A 576 37.28 9.36 -47.90
C ARG A 576 38.53 9.29 -46.98
N PRO A 577 39.66 9.94 -47.30
CA PRO A 577 40.82 9.15 -47.77
C PRO A 577 42.10 9.31 -46.91
N ARG A 578 43.20 8.66 -47.37
CA ARG A 578 44.53 8.70 -46.76
C ARG A 578 45.39 9.88 -47.24
N ALA A 579 46.07 10.54 -46.31
CA ALA A 579 47.49 10.97 -46.32
C ALA A 579 47.75 11.71 -44.98
N GLY A 580 48.89 11.65 -44.29
CA GLY A 580 50.13 10.88 -44.43
C GLY A 580 50.99 11.13 -43.17
N GLY A 581 52.20 10.57 -43.09
CA GLY A 581 53.16 10.89 -42.01
C GLY A 581 53.36 9.76 -40.98
N ALA A 582 54.57 9.23 -40.93
CA ALA A 582 54.97 8.16 -40.02
C ALA A 582 55.90 8.66 -38.92
N ARG A 583 55.89 8.01 -37.74
CA ARG A 583 57.08 7.31 -37.18
C ARG A 583 56.73 6.51 -35.92
N ARG A 584 57.62 5.56 -35.58
CA ARG A 584 57.47 4.51 -34.54
C ARG A 584 58.31 4.80 -33.28
N ARG A 585 57.95 4.09 -32.20
CA ARG A 585 58.73 3.62 -30.99
C ARG A 585 58.04 4.14 -29.72
N ARG A 586 57.55 3.36 -28.74
CA ARG A 586 57.85 2.04 -28.10
C ARG A 586 59.13 1.99 -27.24
N ARG A 587 58.89 1.67 -25.94
CA ARG A 587 59.78 1.26 -24.82
C ARG A 587 60.64 2.39 -24.24
N ARG A 588 60.69 2.67 -22.91
CA ARG A 588 60.76 1.89 -21.63
C ARG A 588 62.12 1.21 -21.38
N GLY A 589 62.72 1.56 -20.23
CA GLY A 589 64.02 1.11 -19.70
C GLY A 589 65.12 2.16 -19.94
N GLY A 590 65.97 2.56 -18.99
CA GLY A 590 66.02 2.27 -17.54
C GLY A 590 67.39 2.63 -16.93
N GLY A 591 67.44 3.02 -15.64
CA GLY A 591 68.66 3.36 -14.88
C GLY A 591 69.06 4.86 -14.94
N GLY A 592 69.70 5.45 -13.91
CA GLY A 592 69.97 4.94 -12.55
C GLY A 592 71.02 5.80 -11.78
N GLY A 593 70.77 6.09 -10.49
CA GLY A 593 71.65 6.86 -9.57
C GLY A 593 71.60 8.39 -9.80
N GLY A 594 71.71 9.29 -8.81
CA GLY A 594 72.00 9.27 -7.36
C GLY A 594 72.71 10.61 -7.01
N ARG A 595 72.69 11.25 -5.83
CA ARG A 595 72.16 11.04 -4.47
C ARG A 595 71.62 12.43 -3.98
N ASP A 596 70.87 12.63 -2.89
CA ASP A 596 71.30 12.50 -1.48
C ASP A 596 70.13 12.31 -0.47
N ARG A 597 70.51 12.16 0.82
CA ARG A 597 69.73 11.74 2.01
C ARG A 597 69.95 12.78 3.16
N PRO A 598 69.25 12.78 4.34
CA PRO A 598 68.83 11.58 5.11
C PRO A 598 67.59 11.61 6.09
N ARG A 599 67.19 10.40 6.55
CA ARG A 599 66.49 10.00 7.83
C ARG A 599 65.03 10.49 8.06
N ARG A 600 63.96 9.64 8.21
CA ARG A 600 63.58 8.54 9.17
C ARG A 600 63.16 9.03 10.58
N PRO A 601 62.21 8.39 11.34
CA PRO A 601 61.75 6.98 11.27
C PRO A 601 60.22 6.66 11.49
N ARG A 602 59.85 5.35 11.44
CA ARG A 602 58.72 4.64 12.14
C ARG A 602 59.35 3.67 13.20
N PRO A 603 58.69 2.76 13.97
CA PRO A 603 57.27 2.41 14.22
C PRO A 603 56.92 2.17 15.73
N HIS A 604 55.75 1.57 16.10
CA HIS A 604 55.61 0.33 16.95
C HIS A 604 54.19 -0.01 17.50
N ARG A 605 53.92 -1.33 17.65
CA ARG A 605 53.13 -2.04 18.71
C ARG A 605 54.17 -2.73 19.66
N PRO A 606 53.90 -3.25 20.90
CA PRO A 606 52.64 -3.87 21.42
C PRO A 606 52.37 -3.69 22.96
N GLY A 607 51.51 -4.51 23.61
CA GLY A 607 51.73 -4.96 25.01
C GLY A 607 50.56 -4.93 26.03
N ARG A 608 50.39 -6.02 26.81
CA ARG A 608 49.33 -6.34 27.82
C ARG A 608 49.60 -5.84 29.28
N ALA A 609 48.54 -5.91 30.10
CA ALA A 609 48.49 -6.04 31.59
C ALA A 609 48.85 -4.79 32.45
N GLY A 610 48.35 -4.61 33.69
CA GLY A 610 47.33 -5.31 34.49
C GLY A 610 47.35 -4.92 36.00
N GLY A 611 46.19 -4.80 36.67
CA GLY A 611 46.03 -4.45 38.11
C GLY A 611 46.18 -2.94 38.45
N GLY A 612 45.63 -2.39 39.53
CA GLY A 612 44.67 -2.93 40.52
C GLY A 612 44.36 -1.95 41.70
N ALA A 613 43.06 -1.70 41.94
CA ALA A 613 42.38 -1.28 43.20
C ALA A 613 42.83 -0.06 44.07
N ARG A 614 41.88 0.86 44.32
CA ARG A 614 41.37 1.41 45.63
C ARG A 614 41.11 2.93 45.65
N GLY A 615 39.99 3.37 46.25
CA GLY A 615 39.84 4.73 46.83
C GLY A 615 38.68 5.62 46.31
N GLN A 616 37.57 5.66 47.07
CA GLN A 616 36.39 6.54 46.98
C GLN A 616 36.59 7.93 47.66
N PRO A 617 35.62 8.88 47.79
CA PRO A 617 34.24 9.02 47.23
C PRO A 617 33.86 10.46 46.72
N LEU A 618 32.54 10.69 46.47
CA LEU A 618 31.77 11.98 46.36
C LEU A 618 31.74 12.70 44.98
N ALA A 619 30.62 13.24 44.48
CA ALA A 619 29.20 13.17 44.88
C ALA A 619 28.22 13.47 43.70
N ASP A 620 26.95 13.07 43.88
CA ASP A 620 25.69 13.35 43.16
C ASP A 620 25.63 14.28 41.92
N SER A 621 24.96 13.79 40.87
CA SER A 621 23.66 14.35 40.44
C SER A 621 22.87 13.37 39.54
N ARG A 622 21.55 13.55 39.46
CA ARG A 622 20.58 12.51 39.02
C ARG A 622 20.30 12.56 37.52
N SER A 623 20.27 11.38 36.87
CA SER A 623 19.64 11.18 35.55
C SER A 623 18.59 10.07 35.64
N HIS A 624 17.41 10.30 35.06
CA HIS A 624 16.39 9.26 34.88
C HIS A 624 16.78 8.32 33.71
N PRO A 625 16.36 7.04 33.74
CA PRO A 625 16.82 6.04 32.78
C PRO A 625 16.02 6.05 31.47
N GLU A 626 16.72 5.78 30.37
CA GLU A 626 16.13 5.46 29.07
C GLU A 626 15.45 4.09 29.11
N GLY A 627 14.17 4.03 28.73
CA GLY A 627 13.41 2.79 28.60
C GLY A 627 13.60 2.15 27.22
N ALA A 628 14.54 1.22 27.08
CA ALA A 628 14.69 0.42 25.87
C ALA A 628 13.53 -0.59 25.74
N ALA A 629 12.65 -0.39 24.76
CA ALA A 629 11.53 -1.30 24.48
C ALA A 629 12.02 -2.59 23.80
N LEU A 630 12.22 -3.65 24.59
CA LEU A 630 12.43 -5.01 24.08
C LEU A 630 11.12 -5.57 23.49
N GLY A 631 11.20 -6.07 22.26
CA GLY A 631 10.05 -6.70 21.61
C GLY A 631 9.65 -8.01 22.30
N HIS A 632 8.55 -7.99 23.04
CA HIS A 632 7.94 -9.20 23.59
C HIS A 632 7.17 -9.96 22.50
N ALA A 633 7.65 -11.16 22.17
CA ALA A 633 6.88 -12.10 21.36
C ALA A 633 5.65 -12.59 22.14
N VAL A 634 4.46 -12.47 21.55
CA VAL A 634 3.21 -13.02 22.10
C VAL A 634 3.16 -14.52 21.82
N PRO A 635 3.06 -15.39 22.84
CA PRO A 635 2.85 -16.82 22.63
C PRO A 635 1.37 -17.11 22.31
N LEU A 636 1.14 -17.96 21.29
CA LEU A 636 -0.19 -18.50 20.99
C LEU A 636 -0.65 -19.44 22.12
N PRO A 637 -1.94 -19.46 22.50
CA PRO A 637 -2.43 -20.30 23.59
C PRO A 637 -2.47 -21.78 23.19
N SER A 638 -1.72 -22.60 23.92
CA SER A 638 -1.79 -24.06 23.87
C SER A 638 -3.05 -24.59 24.57
N VAL A 639 -3.73 -25.53 23.94
CA VAL A 639 -4.92 -26.21 24.49
C VAL A 639 -4.49 -27.16 25.61
N ASP A 640 -4.97 -26.90 26.83
CA ASP A 640 -4.59 -27.67 28.02
C ASP A 640 -5.61 -28.77 28.35
N HIS A 641 -5.17 -30.03 28.39
CA HIS A 641 -5.98 -31.16 28.83
C HIS A 641 -5.80 -31.38 30.34
N ARG A 642 -6.88 -31.20 31.12
CA ARG A 642 -6.89 -31.42 32.58
C ARG A 642 -6.46 -32.85 32.96
N PRO A 643 -5.48 -33.01 33.87
CA PRO A 643 -5.32 -34.23 34.65
C PRO A 643 -5.98 -34.07 36.04
N GLY A 644 -6.78 -35.06 36.45
CA GLY A 644 -7.51 -35.04 37.72
C GLY A 644 -7.29 -36.28 38.59
N LEU A 645 -6.83 -36.04 39.83
CA LEU A 645 -6.94 -36.87 41.03
C LEU A 645 -5.91 -38.00 41.28
N ARG A 646 -5.62 -38.15 42.59
CA ARG A 646 -4.56 -38.95 43.23
C ARG A 646 -5.14 -40.23 43.89
N PRO A 647 -4.30 -41.17 44.40
CA PRO A 647 -4.64 -42.60 44.42
C PRO A 647 -5.18 -43.15 45.76
N ARG A 648 -5.73 -44.37 45.71
CA ARG A 648 -5.76 -45.32 46.86
C ARG A 648 -5.30 -46.72 46.44
N ARG A 649 -4.70 -47.43 47.40
CA ARG A 649 -4.10 -48.78 47.28
C ARG A 649 -5.18 -49.88 47.22
N THR A 650 -4.95 -50.96 46.46
CA THR A 650 -4.57 -52.32 46.93
C THR A 650 -4.49 -53.31 45.74
N GLY A 651 -3.71 -54.40 45.87
CA GLY A 651 -3.46 -55.38 44.79
C GLY A 651 -4.47 -56.55 44.70
N PRO A 652 -4.02 -57.78 44.41
CA PRO A 652 -3.71 -58.20 43.03
C PRO A 652 -4.51 -59.46 42.57
N GLY A 653 -4.76 -59.62 41.26
CA GLY A 653 -5.64 -60.70 40.75
C GLY A 653 -5.41 -61.21 39.32
N ARG A 654 -4.45 -62.14 39.16
CA ARG A 654 -4.39 -63.29 38.21
C ARG A 654 -4.94 -63.22 36.76
N ARG A 655 -4.02 -63.52 35.82
CA ARG A 655 -4.11 -64.47 34.66
C ARG A 655 -5.09 -64.22 33.48
N ARG A 656 -4.49 -63.87 32.32
CA ARG A 656 -4.43 -64.64 31.02
C ARG A 656 -5.57 -65.62 30.62
N PRO A 657 -5.76 -65.91 29.30
CA PRO A 657 -5.73 -65.07 28.09
C PRO A 657 -6.79 -65.56 27.02
N ALA A 658 -6.48 -65.45 25.71
CA ALA A 658 -7.01 -66.24 24.56
C ALA A 658 -8.37 -65.76 23.96
N HIS A 659 -8.40 -65.35 22.67
CA HIS A 659 -8.76 -66.14 21.45
C HIS A 659 -10.28 -66.40 21.29
N ALA A 660 -10.88 -66.43 20.09
CA ALA A 660 -10.43 -66.12 18.73
C ALA A 660 -11.64 -66.00 17.74
N GLN A 661 -11.37 -65.45 16.55
CA GLN A 661 -11.90 -65.83 15.22
C GLN A 661 -13.41 -65.87 14.90
N HIS A 662 -13.74 -65.30 13.73
CA HIS A 662 -14.68 -65.76 12.67
C HIS A 662 -16.15 -66.15 13.05
N ASP A 663 -17.16 -66.05 12.17
CA ASP A 663 -17.14 -66.17 10.71
C ASP A 663 -18.28 -65.40 10.00
N ARG A 664 -18.29 -65.50 8.66
CA ARG A 664 -19.19 -64.91 7.66
C ARG A 664 -20.62 -65.45 7.73
N ARG A 665 -21.61 -64.65 7.25
CA ARG A 665 -22.44 -64.90 6.03
C ARG A 665 -23.60 -63.91 5.85
N ARG A 666 -23.90 -63.59 4.58
CA ARG A 666 -25.15 -62.98 4.02
C ARG A 666 -26.05 -64.13 3.49
N PRO A 667 -27.34 -63.94 3.05
CA PRO A 667 -28.05 -62.74 2.56
C PRO A 667 -29.42 -62.51 3.31
N ALA A 668 -30.54 -61.90 2.82
CA ALA A 668 -30.95 -61.40 1.51
C ALA A 668 -32.11 -60.35 1.53
N ARG A 669 -32.28 -59.64 0.38
CA ARG A 669 -33.51 -59.02 -0.22
C ARG A 669 -34.47 -58.13 0.62
N GLY A 670 -34.67 -56.86 0.18
CA GLY A 670 -35.89 -56.11 0.51
C GLY A 670 -35.99 -54.60 0.18
N ARG A 671 -36.34 -54.23 -1.08
CA ARG A 671 -36.96 -52.95 -1.52
C ARG A 671 -36.20 -51.60 -1.36
N ALA A 672 -36.76 -50.56 -2.00
CA ALA A 672 -36.12 -49.33 -2.48
C ALA A 672 -36.27 -48.11 -1.52
N PRO A 673 -35.56 -46.97 -1.75
CA PRO A 673 -35.22 -46.02 -0.69
C PRO A 673 -36.22 -44.87 -0.47
N LEU A 674 -36.25 -44.36 0.77
CA LEU A 674 -37.00 -43.17 1.19
C LEU A 674 -36.08 -41.97 1.44
N ARG A 675 -36.47 -40.79 0.92
CA ARG A 675 -35.93 -39.49 1.34
C ARG A 675 -36.44 -39.14 2.74
N ARG A 676 -35.63 -38.46 3.55
CA ARG A 676 -36.12 -37.61 4.66
C ARG A 676 -35.37 -36.29 4.76
N LEU A 677 -36.15 -35.22 4.90
CA LEU A 677 -35.74 -33.90 5.36
C LEU A 677 -35.70 -33.87 6.90
N PRO A 678 -34.93 -32.97 7.55
CA PRO A 678 -35.03 -32.71 8.98
C PRO A 678 -36.23 -31.80 9.32
N VAL A 679 -36.67 -31.84 10.59
CA VAL A 679 -37.89 -31.18 11.10
C VAL A 679 -37.60 -30.31 12.32
N ARG A 680 -38.03 -29.03 12.23
CA ARG A 680 -38.55 -28.08 13.24
C ARG A 680 -38.10 -28.08 14.72
N GLY A 681 -37.89 -26.86 15.22
CA GLY A 681 -38.31 -26.33 16.53
C GLY A 681 -38.97 -24.95 16.36
N PRO A 682 -39.72 -24.39 17.34
CA PRO A 682 -41.18 -24.29 17.23
C PRO A 682 -41.80 -22.88 17.02
N ARG A 683 -43.15 -22.82 16.92
CA ARG A 683 -44.03 -21.64 16.68
C ARG A 683 -45.07 -21.45 17.81
N ALA A 684 -45.58 -20.22 17.97
CA ALA A 684 -46.99 -19.84 18.22
C ALA A 684 -47.14 -18.32 17.86
N GLN A 685 -48.00 -17.87 16.92
CA GLN A 685 -49.47 -17.61 16.97
C GLN A 685 -49.85 -16.44 17.91
N GLN A 686 -50.78 -15.50 17.65
CA GLN A 686 -51.63 -15.01 16.52
C GLN A 686 -52.13 -13.59 17.01
N GLU A 687 -52.49 -12.54 16.25
CA GLU A 687 -53.60 -12.28 15.29
C GLU A 687 -53.37 -10.93 14.51
N GLU A 688 -54.27 -10.58 13.58
CA GLU A 688 -54.26 -9.40 12.66
C GLU A 688 -55.06 -8.18 13.22
N PRO A 689 -55.30 -7.01 12.53
CA PRO A 689 -55.08 -6.64 11.10
C PRO A 689 -54.47 -5.23 10.83
N GLY A 690 -54.26 -4.85 9.55
CA GLY A 690 -54.34 -3.43 9.14
C GLY A 690 -53.48 -2.90 7.98
N LEU A 691 -54.02 -2.96 6.75
CA LEU A 691 -53.86 -1.98 5.64
C LEU A 691 -52.46 -1.52 5.14
N ARG A 692 -52.19 -1.81 3.85
CA ARG A 692 -51.11 -1.20 3.04
C ARG A 692 -51.42 0.25 2.64
N PRO A 693 -50.40 1.09 2.42
CA PRO A 693 -50.41 2.13 1.37
C PRO A 693 -49.54 1.74 0.17
N ALA A 694 -49.88 2.25 -1.01
CA ALA A 694 -49.19 1.97 -2.27
C ALA A 694 -48.23 3.09 -2.72
N LEU A 695 -47.32 2.75 -3.62
CA LEU A 695 -46.39 3.67 -4.30
C LEU A 695 -47.14 4.75 -5.11
N PRO A 696 -46.69 6.02 -5.10
CA PRO A 696 -47.14 7.04 -6.06
C PRO A 696 -46.20 7.15 -7.27
N GLY A 697 -46.77 7.01 -8.47
CA GLY A 697 -46.18 7.47 -9.73
C GLY A 697 -46.56 8.92 -10.07
N PRO A 698 -46.03 9.49 -11.18
CA PRO A 698 -45.84 10.95 -11.33
C PRO A 698 -46.95 11.70 -12.11
N ARG A 699 -46.99 13.04 -11.96
CA ARG A 699 -47.59 14.11 -12.81
C ARG A 699 -47.55 15.48 -12.06
N PRO A 700 -47.91 16.65 -12.64
CA PRO A 700 -47.56 17.21 -13.96
C PRO A 700 -47.16 18.72 -13.90
N HIS A 701 -46.86 19.35 -15.05
CA HIS A 701 -46.82 20.82 -15.21
C HIS A 701 -48.22 21.48 -15.10
N PRO A 702 -48.28 22.79 -14.76
CA PRO A 702 -49.36 23.68 -15.22
C PRO A 702 -48.89 24.93 -16.00
N HIS A 703 -49.80 25.50 -16.78
CA HIS A 703 -49.60 26.69 -17.64
C HIS A 703 -50.02 28.02 -16.99
N ARG A 704 -49.39 29.11 -17.48
CA ARG A 704 -49.80 30.54 -17.54
C ARG A 704 -51.26 30.91 -17.16
N ARG A 705 -51.38 31.99 -16.35
CA ARG A 705 -52.10 33.28 -16.57
C ARG A 705 -52.01 34.08 -15.25
N GLY A 706 -51.90 35.41 -15.18
CA GLY A 706 -51.66 36.46 -16.18
C GLY A 706 -51.75 37.85 -15.51
N GLY A 707 -50.94 38.83 -15.91
CA GLY A 707 -50.94 40.18 -15.31
C GLY A 707 -50.40 41.23 -16.29
N ARG A 708 -51.15 42.32 -16.50
CA ARG A 708 -50.84 43.40 -17.46
C ARG A 708 -50.15 44.58 -16.78
N ARG A 709 -49.18 45.19 -17.48
CA ARG A 709 -48.73 46.61 -17.53
C ARG A 709 -47.26 46.57 -17.97
N ALA A 710 -46.67 47.46 -18.77
CA ALA A 710 -47.07 48.56 -19.65
C ALA A 710 -45.75 48.98 -20.36
N ALA A 711 -45.77 49.43 -21.61
CA ALA A 711 -44.61 50.08 -22.26
C ALA A 711 -44.66 51.60 -22.02
N PRO A 712 -43.50 52.31 -22.06
CA PRO A 712 -43.05 53.00 -23.28
C PRO A 712 -41.55 52.69 -23.60
N ALA A 713 -41.06 52.59 -24.84
CA ALA A 713 -41.10 53.46 -26.03
C ALA A 713 -40.00 54.56 -26.05
N ALA A 714 -38.94 54.33 -26.84
CA ALA A 714 -38.02 55.30 -27.50
C ALA A 714 -36.73 54.58 -27.99
N ASP A 715 -35.95 54.99 -29.01
CA ASP A 715 -36.23 55.69 -30.27
C ASP A 715 -34.94 55.61 -31.16
N ARG A 716 -35.07 55.52 -32.51
CA ARG A 716 -34.01 55.75 -33.55
C ARG A 716 -32.76 54.82 -33.55
N ARG A 717 -31.98 54.63 -34.65
CA ARG A 717 -32.03 55.10 -36.06
C ARG A 717 -31.29 54.14 -37.03
N HIS A 718 -31.47 54.35 -38.34
CA HIS A 718 -30.86 53.60 -39.46
C HIS A 718 -29.34 53.79 -39.66
N GLY A 719 -28.73 52.83 -40.38
CA GLY A 719 -27.48 53.00 -41.15
C GLY A 719 -27.26 51.87 -42.17
N GLN A 720 -27.32 52.17 -43.47
CA GLN A 720 -26.99 51.25 -44.59
C GLN A 720 -25.60 51.57 -45.19
N GLY A 721 -25.00 50.64 -45.93
CA GLY A 721 -23.88 50.91 -46.87
C GLY A 721 -22.72 49.90 -46.80
N THR A 722 -22.70 48.80 -47.57
CA THR A 722 -22.20 48.63 -48.96
C THR A 722 -20.67 48.54 -49.19
N ARG A 723 -20.22 47.33 -49.58
CA ARG A 723 -19.21 46.97 -50.61
C ARG A 723 -17.81 47.63 -50.60
N ARG A 724 -16.75 46.78 -50.59
CA ARG A 724 -15.88 46.51 -51.80
C ARG A 724 -14.88 45.34 -51.61
N ARG A 725 -14.44 44.79 -52.75
CA ARG A 725 -13.38 43.77 -52.98
C ARG A 725 -12.12 44.46 -53.56
N PRO A 726 -10.90 43.87 -53.54
CA PRO A 726 -10.39 42.97 -54.63
C PRO A 726 -9.50 41.79 -54.14
N ALA A 727 -9.63 40.57 -54.69
CA ALA A 727 -8.80 39.92 -55.76
C ALA A 727 -7.51 39.20 -55.24
N GLY A 728 -7.11 38.02 -55.74
CA GLY A 728 -7.73 37.12 -56.72
C GLY A 728 -6.89 35.86 -57.04
N LEU A 729 -7.36 35.03 -58.01
CA LEU A 729 -6.67 33.90 -58.70
C LEU A 729 -6.33 32.65 -57.85
N SER A 730 -6.43 31.39 -58.31
CA SER A 730 -6.84 30.83 -59.61
C SER A 730 -7.49 29.42 -59.53
N GLN A 731 -8.14 29.03 -60.62
CA GLN A 731 -8.73 27.74 -61.04
C GLN A 731 -7.83 26.49 -60.85
N LYS A 732 -8.24 25.20 -60.95
CA LYS A 732 -9.38 24.40 -61.51
C LYS A 732 -9.38 23.03 -60.75
N GLY A 733 -10.42 22.20 -60.67
CA GLY A 733 -11.83 22.30 -61.09
C GLY A 733 -12.57 20.94 -61.10
N LYS A 734 -13.92 20.98 -61.09
CA LYS A 734 -14.93 19.98 -61.58
C LYS A 734 -14.97 18.59 -60.90
N HIS A 735 -16.04 18.24 -60.16
CA HIS A 735 -17.37 17.73 -60.61
C HIS A 735 -17.34 16.26 -61.11
N SER A 736 -18.33 15.39 -60.84
CA SER A 736 -19.64 15.52 -60.16
C SER A 736 -20.10 14.20 -59.54
N ALA A 737 -21.12 14.26 -58.68
CA ALA A 737 -21.84 13.09 -58.16
C ALA A 737 -22.68 12.38 -59.23
N LEU A 738 -23.04 11.10 -58.99
CA LEU A 738 -24.43 10.61 -58.91
C LEU A 738 -24.51 9.14 -58.44
N ARG A 739 -25.72 8.71 -58.06
CA ARG A 739 -26.05 7.46 -57.33
C ARG A 739 -26.74 6.44 -58.26
N PRO A 740 -27.22 5.29 -57.73
CA PRO A 740 -26.74 3.91 -57.95
C PRO A 740 -27.31 3.21 -59.21
N PRO A 741 -27.04 1.90 -59.42
CA PRO A 741 -28.14 0.93 -59.21
C PRO A 741 -27.72 -0.48 -58.71
N ALA A 742 -28.72 -1.31 -58.45
CA ALA A 742 -28.71 -2.78 -58.36
C ALA A 742 -30.03 -3.30 -59.00
N PRO A 743 -30.27 -4.62 -59.19
CA PRO A 743 -29.38 -5.79 -59.15
C PRO A 743 -29.41 -6.61 -60.48
N ALA A 744 -28.65 -7.71 -60.57
CA ALA A 744 -28.88 -8.75 -61.58
C ALA A 744 -28.46 -10.14 -61.08
N ASP A 745 -29.31 -11.13 -61.32
CA ASP A 745 -29.16 -12.55 -60.96
C ASP A 745 -28.56 -13.36 -62.13
N LEU A 746 -27.87 -14.48 -61.86
CA LEU A 746 -28.00 -15.78 -62.56
C LEU A 746 -26.86 -16.80 -62.26
N ARG A 747 -27.20 -17.81 -61.43
CA ARG A 747 -27.07 -19.28 -61.68
C ARG A 747 -25.79 -19.82 -62.38
N ARG A 748 -25.04 -20.79 -61.84
CA ARG A 748 -25.42 -22.21 -61.57
C ARG A 748 -24.23 -22.98 -60.94
N GLY A 749 -24.47 -23.99 -60.08
CA GLY A 749 -23.40 -24.90 -59.60
C GLY A 749 -23.72 -25.77 -58.37
N ARG A 750 -24.51 -26.85 -58.55
CA ARG A 750 -24.69 -28.01 -57.63
C ARG A 750 -24.51 -29.29 -58.48
N PRO A 751 -24.31 -30.52 -57.95
CA PRO A 751 -24.63 -31.06 -56.60
C PRO A 751 -23.36 -31.71 -55.94
N ALA A 752 -23.35 -32.62 -54.94
CA ALA A 752 -24.36 -33.47 -54.27
C ALA A 752 -23.95 -33.78 -52.81
N GLY A 753 -24.88 -34.29 -51.99
CA GLY A 753 -24.66 -34.51 -50.55
C GLY A 753 -24.27 -35.95 -50.13
N ARG A 754 -23.79 -36.08 -48.89
CA ARG A 754 -23.71 -37.32 -48.08
C ARG A 754 -24.14 -36.98 -46.65
N ARG A 755 -25.31 -37.44 -46.22
CA ARG A 755 -25.57 -38.71 -45.49
C ARG A 755 -24.99 -38.77 -44.08
N VAL A 756 -25.90 -38.61 -43.11
CA VAL A 756 -25.77 -38.97 -41.69
C VAL A 756 -25.70 -40.50 -41.53
N PRO A 757 -24.93 -41.03 -40.57
CA PRO A 757 -25.16 -42.35 -39.99
C PRO A 757 -25.72 -42.25 -38.56
N ARG A 758 -26.82 -42.97 -38.32
CA ARG A 758 -27.29 -43.37 -36.97
C ARG A 758 -26.79 -44.81 -36.68
N PRO A 759 -26.85 -45.30 -35.42
CA PRO A 759 -25.97 -46.37 -34.95
C PRO A 759 -26.41 -47.77 -35.36
N LEU A 760 -25.46 -48.71 -35.32
CA LEU A 760 -25.67 -50.15 -35.38
C LEU A 760 -25.08 -50.79 -34.12
N ALA A 761 -25.90 -51.56 -33.41
CA ALA A 761 -25.46 -52.46 -32.34
C ALA A 761 -25.34 -53.89 -32.91
N GLY A 762 -24.34 -54.67 -32.48
CA GLY A 762 -24.26 -56.07 -32.87
C GLY A 762 -22.94 -56.82 -32.58
N LEU A 763 -22.91 -57.52 -31.45
CA LEU A 763 -22.24 -58.81 -31.18
C LEU A 763 -20.69 -58.96 -31.20
N LEU A 764 -20.20 -59.42 -30.01
CA LEU A 764 -19.24 -60.51 -29.78
C LEU A 764 -17.81 -60.45 -30.36
N ARG A 765 -16.83 -60.09 -29.51
CA ARG A 765 -16.11 -61.05 -28.63
C ARG A 765 -15.28 -60.32 -27.57
#